data_AF-A0A250VMH1-F1
#
_entry.id   AF-A0A250VMH1-F1
#
_cell.length_a   1.000
_cell.length_b   1.000
_cell.length_c   1.000
_cell.angle_alpha   90.00
_cell.angle_beta   90.00
_cell.angle_gamma   90.00
#
_symmetry.space_group_name_H-M   'P 1'
#
loop_
_entity.id
_entity.type
_entity.pdbx_description
1 polymer ?
#
loop_
_entity_poly.entity_id
_entity_poly.type
_entity_poly.pdbx_seq_one_letter_code
_entity_poly.pdbx_strand_id
1 'polypeptide(L)'
;MPSELSAYVSDPTPGRGALRPARSWLHSDAPSLSLNGAWRFRLSPTASVAQDFAAEEFDDHGWESIPVPSHWVLEGDGAHGRPIYTNIQFPFPIDPPHVPDENPTGDYRRHFAVPADWSDAERIVLRFDGVESLFRVWVNGVDIGSAAGSRLAHEFDITPAVRPGDNVIAVRVHQWSAASYVEDQDQWWLPGIFRDVTLTARPAGGIEDVWLRTGFHDGRGRVEAEITAEGSAFPVTLRIPELGVEQVWETAADVTPVDAGEVEPWSAERPRLYDATVSTAAESIALRVGFRTVEIRGDRFLVNGRRVVFHGVNRHEAHPVRGRVFDEEHAREDLARMKRFNVNAIRTSHYPPHPRLLDLADELGFWVVLECDLETHGFEKLGWVGNPSDDPAWREAYLDRIRRTVERDKNHPSIVIWSLGNESGTGSNLAAMSAWVHARDAERPVHYEGDYTGEYTDVYSRMYASAAETERIGTAGTDTPLLNCTPAQSARQRAKPFLLCEYAHAMGNGPGALDQYEALVHEHPRLHGGFVWEWRDHGILTTAPDGSAYHAYGGDFGEVVHDGNFVMDGMLLSDDVPTPSLYEYKAVVQPVRFVFDGDKVAVTNLRHSADTSDLRFRWRVEHDGTPVDAGDLEVPVVAAGESGWVSLPPVPVAPEGETWLTIDAVLATAAPWAPQGHVVATVQSDRSPHIPVPAVRHRTGWRPDAGTLTLGAAEFVDGCLVNLAGRAVTGPRLELFRAPTDNDESPSDGVEESDASVPGVSNAELWRRDGLDRLTARRVSVERPHDRTDALRTLDKVSAANSALFVMVESVWSLEAGELELRVEIEPSRGWSTVWPRIGIRFDLPDGGAPVDGAEWFGLGPSESYPDSLRAARTGRFSSGIDDLSVDYARPQETGHRSGLRRLTLTSTGTEVFRLEALPDTHGRRPGFTLSRHTPQELARAGHPYELPASTTSRLTIDAAQHGLGSRSCGPDVWPEFALRPEARTIRLRITAG
;
A
#
# COMPACT_ATOMS: atom_id res chain seq x y z
N MET A 1 49.88 -12.90 3.02
CA MET A 1 48.90 -14.01 3.00
C MET A 1 47.55 -13.32 3.04
N PRO A 2 46.72 -13.36 1.99
CA PRO A 2 45.38 -12.78 2.07
C PRO A 2 44.63 -13.52 3.18
N SER A 3 44.01 -12.79 4.11
CA SER A 3 43.21 -13.38 5.19
C SER A 3 42.07 -14.20 4.60
N GLU A 4 41.89 -15.43 5.08
CA GLU A 4 40.86 -16.39 4.62
C GLU A 4 39.41 -15.85 4.59
N LEU A 5 39.14 -14.70 5.23
CA LEU A 5 37.81 -14.09 5.35
C LEU A 5 37.23 -13.52 4.05
N SER A 6 38.04 -13.04 3.10
CA SER A 6 37.53 -12.47 1.84
C SER A 6 36.79 -13.49 0.97
N ALA A 7 37.19 -14.77 1.03
CA ALA A 7 36.52 -15.85 0.31
C ALA A 7 35.17 -16.24 0.93
N TYR A 8 35.01 -16.11 2.25
CA TYR A 8 33.80 -16.52 2.97
C TYR A 8 32.60 -15.61 2.68
N VAL A 9 32.79 -14.29 2.70
CA VAL A 9 31.70 -13.32 2.42
C VAL A 9 31.26 -13.33 0.95
N SER A 10 32.11 -13.86 0.05
CA SER A 10 31.84 -13.99 -1.39
C SER A 10 31.46 -15.43 -1.79
N ASP A 11 31.10 -16.29 -0.83
CA ASP A 11 30.69 -17.67 -1.10
C ASP A 11 29.17 -17.74 -1.28
N PRO A 12 28.64 -18.17 -2.45
CA PRO A 12 27.20 -18.31 -2.66
C PRO A 12 26.58 -19.51 -1.93
N THR A 13 27.37 -20.33 -1.24
CA THR A 13 26.85 -21.48 -0.47
C THR A 13 25.89 -21.00 0.63
N PRO A 14 24.66 -21.54 0.72
CA PRO A 14 23.61 -21.02 1.62
C PRO A 14 23.95 -21.16 3.11
N GLY A 15 24.75 -22.16 3.49
CA GLY A 15 25.18 -22.35 4.87
C GLY A 15 26.20 -23.47 5.06
N ARG A 16 26.82 -23.51 6.24
CA ARG A 16 27.89 -24.45 6.61
C ARG A 16 27.78 -24.82 8.10
N GLY A 17 28.42 -25.92 8.50
CA GLY A 17 28.53 -26.34 9.90
C GLY A 17 27.35 -27.19 10.37
N ALA A 18 26.95 -27.02 11.63
CA ALA A 18 25.91 -27.80 12.30
C ALA A 18 24.47 -27.35 11.95
N LEU A 19 24.26 -26.84 10.73
CA LEU A 19 22.95 -26.40 10.25
C LEU A 19 21.98 -27.58 10.14
N ARG A 20 20.78 -27.42 10.70
CA ARG A 20 19.70 -28.40 10.69
C ARG A 20 18.87 -28.29 9.41
N PRO A 21 18.22 -29.38 8.97
CA PRO A 21 17.22 -29.32 7.90
C PRO A 21 16.09 -28.34 8.23
N ALA A 22 15.53 -27.72 7.20
CA ALA A 22 14.36 -26.86 7.33
C ALA A 22 13.14 -27.66 7.86
N ARG A 23 12.35 -27.02 8.73
CA ARG A 23 11.13 -27.58 9.32
C ARG A 23 10.12 -26.47 9.62
N SER A 24 8.89 -26.83 9.98
CA SER A 24 7.86 -25.85 10.34
C SER A 24 8.22 -25.07 11.60
N TRP A 25 7.74 -23.82 11.66
CA TRP A 25 7.66 -23.10 12.92
C TRP A 25 6.43 -23.61 13.69
N LEU A 26 6.64 -24.14 14.88
CA LEU A 26 5.65 -24.94 15.61
C LEU A 26 5.51 -24.48 17.06
N HIS A 27 4.27 -24.44 17.55
CA HIS A 27 3.96 -24.18 18.96
C HIS A 27 4.14 -25.47 19.78
N SER A 28 5.38 -25.75 20.16
CA SER A 28 5.75 -26.93 20.96
C SER A 28 5.80 -26.60 22.45
N ASP A 29 5.49 -27.58 23.30
CA ASP A 29 5.73 -27.53 24.75
C ASP A 29 7.17 -27.90 25.15
N ALA A 30 8.03 -28.22 24.18
CA ALA A 30 9.46 -28.44 24.41
C ALA A 30 10.07 -27.23 25.12
N PRO A 31 10.91 -27.43 26.16
CA PRO A 31 11.49 -26.32 26.91
C PRO A 31 12.27 -25.38 25.99
N SER A 32 11.96 -24.10 26.07
CA SER A 32 12.59 -23.06 25.24
C SER A 32 13.03 -21.86 26.07
N LEU A 33 14.02 -21.14 25.55
CA LEU A 33 14.57 -19.93 26.15
C LEU A 33 14.81 -18.90 25.05
N SER A 34 14.17 -17.72 25.14
CA SER A 34 14.53 -16.59 24.29
C SER A 34 15.88 -16.02 24.71
N LEU A 35 16.72 -15.74 23.72
CA LEU A 35 17.99 -15.03 23.89
C LEU A 35 17.86 -13.54 23.53
N ASN A 36 16.66 -13.05 23.23
CA ASN A 36 16.42 -11.63 22.99
C ASN A 36 16.80 -10.77 24.21
N GLY A 37 17.06 -9.50 23.95
CA GLY A 37 17.43 -8.49 24.94
C GLY A 37 18.74 -7.80 24.60
N ALA A 38 19.44 -7.33 25.62
CA ALA A 38 20.68 -6.59 25.49
C ALA A 38 21.88 -7.52 25.21
N TRP A 39 22.56 -7.31 24.07
CA TRP A 39 23.79 -8.01 23.69
C TRP A 39 24.96 -7.04 23.64
N ARG A 40 26.17 -7.51 23.95
CA ARG A 40 27.39 -6.72 23.72
C ARG A 40 27.62 -6.60 22.23
N PHE A 41 27.95 -5.40 21.77
CA PHE A 41 28.05 -5.10 20.35
C PHE A 41 29.28 -4.26 20.02
N ARG A 42 29.88 -4.56 18.87
CA ARG A 42 30.95 -3.77 18.26
C ARG A 42 30.78 -3.79 16.75
N LEU A 43 30.80 -2.61 16.14
CA LEU A 43 30.80 -2.47 14.68
C LEU A 43 32.23 -2.25 14.15
N SER A 44 32.58 -2.98 13.10
CA SER A 44 33.80 -2.77 12.31
C SER A 44 33.46 -2.31 10.90
N PRO A 45 34.27 -1.45 10.26
CA PRO A 45 33.98 -0.93 8.93
C PRO A 45 34.22 -1.95 7.80
N THR A 46 34.90 -3.06 8.07
CA THR A 46 35.24 -4.09 7.06
C THR A 46 35.06 -5.49 7.62
N ALA A 47 34.92 -6.47 6.72
CA ALA A 47 34.81 -7.90 7.08
C ALA A 47 36.15 -8.53 7.51
N SER A 48 37.29 -7.89 7.20
CA SER A 48 38.63 -8.41 7.47
C SER A 48 39.10 -8.09 8.90
N VAL A 49 38.34 -8.56 9.89
CA VAL A 49 38.61 -8.33 11.32
C VAL A 49 38.86 -9.65 12.08
N ALA A 50 39.68 -9.58 13.13
CA ALA A 50 40.05 -10.74 13.94
C ALA A 50 38.82 -11.45 14.55
N GLN A 51 38.88 -12.77 14.66
CA GLN A 51 37.84 -13.60 15.26
C GLN A 51 38.11 -13.94 16.74
N ASP A 52 39.03 -13.22 17.39
CA ASP A 52 39.39 -13.42 18.80
C ASP A 52 38.21 -13.19 19.76
N PHE A 53 37.24 -12.36 19.37
CA PHE A 53 35.98 -12.14 20.11
C PHE A 53 35.14 -13.41 20.32
N ALA A 54 35.33 -14.44 19.51
CA ALA A 54 34.63 -15.71 19.65
C ALA A 54 35.11 -16.52 20.87
N ALA A 55 36.34 -16.28 21.33
CA ALA A 55 36.91 -16.98 22.48
C ALA A 55 36.06 -16.75 23.75
N GLU A 56 35.97 -17.76 24.61
CA GLU A 56 35.15 -17.69 25.81
C GLU A 56 35.68 -16.62 26.78
N GLU A 57 37.00 -16.56 26.94
CA GLU A 57 37.73 -15.66 27.83
C GLU A 57 37.91 -14.23 27.30
N PHE A 58 37.34 -13.90 26.13
CA PHE A 58 37.48 -12.56 25.55
C PHE A 58 36.79 -11.51 26.44
N ASP A 59 37.50 -10.42 26.72
CA ASP A 59 37.01 -9.28 27.50
C ASP A 59 36.22 -8.31 26.61
N ASP A 60 34.90 -8.33 26.75
CA ASP A 60 33.97 -7.41 26.07
C ASP A 60 33.41 -6.33 27.01
N HIS A 61 33.98 -6.12 28.20
CA HIS A 61 33.48 -5.12 29.15
C HIS A 61 33.47 -3.69 28.58
N GLY A 62 34.38 -3.41 27.63
CA GLY A 62 34.44 -2.13 26.92
C GLY A 62 33.46 -1.99 25.75
N TRP A 63 32.69 -3.03 25.41
CA TRP A 63 31.74 -2.98 24.31
C TRP A 63 30.42 -2.34 24.73
N GLU A 64 29.81 -1.64 23.79
CA GLU A 64 28.48 -1.10 23.93
C GLU A 64 27.44 -2.23 24.01
N SER A 65 26.21 -1.87 24.32
CA SER A 65 25.08 -2.79 24.31
C SER A 65 24.11 -2.40 23.22
N ILE A 66 23.56 -3.39 22.52
CA ILE A 66 22.51 -3.20 21.51
C ILE A 66 21.32 -4.12 21.81
N PRO A 67 20.06 -3.69 21.56
CA PRO A 67 18.93 -4.61 21.59
C PRO A 67 19.04 -5.66 20.47
N VAL A 68 18.62 -6.88 20.77
CA VAL A 68 18.36 -7.95 19.81
C VAL A 68 16.95 -8.47 20.09
N PRO A 69 16.02 -8.44 19.13
CA PRO A 69 16.22 -8.04 17.73
C PRO A 69 16.37 -6.52 17.50
N SER A 70 17.22 -6.14 16.55
CA SER A 70 17.32 -4.77 16.02
C SER A 70 18.08 -4.72 14.68
N HIS A 71 17.94 -3.59 13.97
CA HIS A 71 18.86 -3.20 12.91
C HIS A 71 19.84 -2.19 13.48
N TRP A 72 21.14 -2.45 13.39
CA TRP A 72 22.09 -1.60 14.11
C TRP A 72 22.11 -0.16 13.57
N VAL A 73 21.80 0.04 12.29
CA VAL A 73 21.74 1.36 11.65
C VAL A 73 20.60 2.26 12.15
N LEU A 74 19.66 1.70 12.92
CA LEU A 74 18.58 2.44 13.59
C LEU A 74 18.87 2.67 15.08
N GLU A 75 19.97 2.12 15.59
CA GLU A 75 20.38 2.24 16.98
C GLU A 75 21.49 3.30 17.14
N GLY A 76 21.55 3.92 18.31
CA GLY A 76 22.65 4.84 18.67
C GLY A 76 22.71 6.15 17.86
N ASP A 77 21.60 6.56 17.24
CA ASP A 77 21.49 7.79 16.42
C ASP A 77 22.63 7.95 15.41
N GLY A 78 22.80 6.92 14.56
CA GLY A 78 23.82 6.93 13.50
C GLY A 78 25.22 6.52 13.93
N ALA A 79 25.44 6.26 15.22
CA ALA A 79 26.72 5.78 15.73
C ALA A 79 27.17 4.47 15.06
N HIS A 80 26.23 3.67 14.56
CA HIS A 80 26.49 2.37 13.93
C HIS A 80 26.23 2.41 12.41
N GLY A 81 26.28 3.60 11.79
CA GLY A 81 25.90 3.80 10.39
C GLY A 81 24.44 4.21 10.23
N ARG A 82 23.97 4.34 9.00
CA ARG A 82 22.61 4.79 8.66
C ARG A 82 21.97 3.86 7.62
N PRO A 83 20.63 3.83 7.52
CA PRO A 83 19.92 3.15 6.44
C PRO A 83 20.39 3.61 5.06
N ILE A 84 20.29 2.73 4.07
CA ILE A 84 20.51 3.04 2.65
C ILE A 84 19.25 2.63 1.90
N TYR A 85 18.63 3.53 1.14
CA TYR A 85 17.50 3.17 0.27
C TYR A 85 17.93 3.12 -1.19
N THR A 86 17.67 1.98 -1.84
CA THR A 86 17.70 1.86 -3.30
C THR A 86 16.50 1.05 -3.75
N ASN A 87 15.97 1.39 -4.93
CA ASN A 87 14.95 0.60 -5.61
C ASN A 87 15.64 -0.52 -6.41
N ILE A 88 15.97 -0.26 -7.69
CA ILE A 88 16.56 -1.28 -8.60
C ILE A 88 18.08 -1.37 -8.48
N GLN A 89 18.75 -0.29 -8.06
CA GLN A 89 20.22 -0.23 -8.14
C GLN A 89 20.88 -0.84 -6.90
N PHE A 90 21.79 -1.79 -7.09
CA PHE A 90 22.66 -2.20 -6.00
C PHE A 90 23.47 -1.00 -5.47
N PRO A 91 23.63 -0.86 -4.13
CA PRO A 91 24.49 0.16 -3.52
C PRO A 91 25.99 -0.18 -3.60
N PHE A 92 26.35 -1.18 -4.40
CA PHE A 92 27.71 -1.66 -4.64
C PHE A 92 27.90 -2.11 -6.10
N PRO A 93 29.14 -2.24 -6.61
CA PRO A 93 29.39 -2.70 -7.97
C PRO A 93 28.81 -4.09 -8.24
N ILE A 94 28.18 -4.29 -9.40
CA ILE A 94 27.65 -5.59 -9.82
C ILE A 94 28.79 -6.48 -10.33
N ASP A 95 29.39 -7.26 -9.43
CA ASP A 95 30.50 -8.19 -9.71
C ASP A 95 30.34 -9.50 -8.90
N PRO A 96 29.26 -10.27 -9.10
CA PRO A 96 28.98 -11.44 -8.27
C PRO A 96 30.08 -12.51 -8.40
N PRO A 97 30.46 -13.19 -7.30
CA PRO A 97 29.88 -13.10 -5.95
C PRO A 97 30.61 -12.10 -5.03
N HIS A 98 31.42 -11.18 -5.57
CA HIS A 98 32.30 -10.30 -4.80
C HIS A 98 31.56 -9.14 -4.13
N VAL A 99 32.05 -8.72 -2.96
CA VAL A 99 31.47 -7.63 -2.16
C VAL A 99 32.49 -6.50 -1.92
N PRO A 100 32.04 -5.28 -1.57
CA PRO A 100 32.96 -4.18 -1.24
C PRO A 100 33.88 -4.47 -0.05
N ASP A 101 35.05 -3.82 -0.05
CA ASP A 101 35.94 -3.80 1.12
C ASP A 101 35.30 -3.06 2.32
N GLU A 102 34.58 -1.97 2.03
CA GLU A 102 33.73 -1.23 2.97
C GLU A 102 32.46 -2.03 3.24
N ASN A 103 32.56 -2.94 4.20
CA ASN A 103 31.52 -3.89 4.55
C ASN A 103 31.30 -3.88 6.06
N PRO A 104 30.36 -3.04 6.54
CA PRO A 104 30.01 -2.96 7.95
C PRO A 104 29.73 -4.34 8.54
N THR A 105 30.50 -4.67 9.58
CA THR A 105 30.52 -6.00 10.19
C THR A 105 30.28 -5.87 11.68
N GLY A 106 29.14 -6.37 12.14
CA GLY A 106 28.71 -6.35 13.54
C GLY A 106 29.10 -7.62 14.29
N ASP A 107 29.88 -7.48 15.36
CA ASP A 107 30.16 -8.54 16.31
C ASP A 107 29.21 -8.42 17.51
N TYR A 108 28.52 -9.51 17.84
CA TYR A 108 27.58 -9.62 18.94
C TYR A 108 28.07 -10.67 19.94
N ARG A 109 27.97 -10.40 21.25
CA ARG A 109 28.25 -11.38 22.31
C ARG A 109 27.18 -11.36 23.40
N ARG A 110 26.79 -12.53 23.89
CA ARG A 110 25.79 -12.67 24.96
C ARG A 110 26.08 -13.88 25.83
N HIS A 111 26.11 -13.66 27.14
CA HIS A 111 26.07 -14.75 28.12
C HIS A 111 24.63 -15.27 28.30
N PHE A 112 24.45 -16.57 28.44
CA PHE A 112 23.16 -17.17 28.74
C PHE A 112 23.32 -18.41 29.62
N ALA A 113 22.29 -18.72 30.39
CA ALA A 113 22.31 -19.88 31.27
C ALA A 113 21.46 -21.00 30.67
N VAL A 114 22.05 -22.15 30.38
CA VAL A 114 21.31 -23.37 30.05
C VAL A 114 20.79 -23.98 31.36
N PRO A 115 19.47 -24.17 31.51
CA PRO A 115 18.89 -24.78 32.70
C PRO A 115 19.43 -26.20 32.97
N ALA A 116 19.61 -26.57 34.24
CA ALA A 116 20.21 -27.86 34.61
C ALA A 116 19.32 -29.07 34.25
N ASP A 117 18.01 -28.87 34.21
CA ASP A 117 16.99 -29.84 33.80
C ASP A 117 16.96 -30.10 32.28
N TRP A 118 17.76 -29.37 31.48
CA TRP A 118 17.96 -29.67 30.06
C TRP A 118 19.03 -30.75 29.82
N SER A 119 19.68 -31.26 30.86
CA SER A 119 20.73 -32.27 30.74
C SER A 119 20.24 -33.62 30.17
N ASP A 120 18.94 -33.90 30.25
CA ASP A 120 18.30 -35.09 29.67
C ASP A 120 17.75 -34.84 28.24
N ALA A 121 17.91 -33.62 27.69
CA ALA A 121 17.49 -33.31 26.32
C ALA A 121 18.33 -34.10 25.31
N GLU A 122 17.69 -34.56 24.23
CA GLU A 122 18.41 -35.25 23.15
C GLU A 122 19.30 -34.27 22.39
N ARG A 123 18.78 -33.05 22.15
CA ARG A 123 19.52 -31.97 21.49
C ARG A 123 19.18 -30.62 22.08
N ILE A 124 20.13 -29.69 22.03
CA ILE A 124 19.91 -28.27 22.28
C ILE A 124 20.08 -27.55 20.93
N VAL A 125 18.99 -26.97 20.45
CA VAL A 125 18.91 -26.30 19.14
C VAL A 125 18.87 -24.80 19.33
N LEU A 126 19.72 -24.10 18.59
CA LEU A 126 19.74 -22.64 18.49
C LEU A 126 19.07 -22.21 17.20
N ARG A 127 18.07 -21.34 17.28
CA ARG A 127 17.31 -20.82 16.16
C ARG A 127 17.51 -19.32 16.01
N PHE A 128 17.71 -18.88 14.77
CA PHE A 128 17.64 -17.48 14.34
C PHE A 128 16.49 -17.35 13.35
N ASP A 129 15.51 -16.48 13.62
CA ASP A 129 14.36 -16.28 12.72
C ASP A 129 14.63 -15.27 11.59
N GLY A 130 15.71 -14.50 11.67
CA GLY A 130 16.14 -13.54 10.64
C GLY A 130 17.39 -12.75 11.02
N VAL A 131 18.38 -12.74 10.12
CA VAL A 131 19.65 -12.03 10.27
C VAL A 131 20.11 -11.51 8.91
N GLU A 132 20.31 -10.20 8.77
CA GLU A 132 20.68 -9.57 7.50
C GLU A 132 22.18 -9.21 7.46
N SER A 133 23.02 -9.75 6.54
CA SER A 133 22.71 -10.73 5.46
C SER A 133 23.39 -12.11 5.59
N LEU A 134 24.66 -12.15 5.99
CA LEU A 134 25.41 -13.39 6.25
C LEU A 134 25.92 -13.36 7.68
N PHE A 135 25.73 -14.45 8.41
CA PHE A 135 26.21 -14.54 9.79
C PHE A 135 26.93 -15.84 10.10
N ARG A 136 27.82 -15.78 11.09
CA ARG A 136 28.56 -16.92 11.64
C ARG A 136 28.43 -16.95 13.16
N VAL A 137 28.32 -18.14 13.72
CA VAL A 137 27.97 -18.37 15.13
C VAL A 137 29.03 -19.20 15.82
N TRP A 138 29.40 -18.78 17.02
CA TRP A 138 30.24 -19.54 17.95
C TRP A 138 29.53 -19.67 19.30
N VAL A 139 29.69 -20.82 19.95
CA VAL A 139 29.22 -21.05 21.31
C VAL A 139 30.39 -21.58 22.15
N ASN A 140 30.70 -20.89 23.25
CA ASN A 140 31.85 -21.20 24.11
C ASN A 140 33.17 -21.37 23.31
N GLY A 141 33.41 -20.49 22.34
CA GLY A 141 34.59 -20.56 21.46
C GLY A 141 34.55 -21.61 20.35
N VAL A 142 33.54 -22.48 20.31
CA VAL A 142 33.38 -23.51 19.27
C VAL A 142 32.62 -22.92 18.08
N ASP A 143 33.20 -23.02 16.88
CA ASP A 143 32.56 -22.63 15.62
C ASP A 143 31.40 -23.59 15.29
N ILE A 144 30.18 -23.06 15.31
CA ILE A 144 28.96 -23.84 15.07
C ILE A 144 28.64 -23.91 13.59
N GLY A 145 28.74 -22.77 12.89
CA GLY A 145 28.37 -22.68 11.48
C GLY A 145 28.02 -21.27 11.05
N SER A 146 27.58 -21.18 9.80
CA SER A 146 27.20 -19.94 9.15
C SER A 146 26.01 -20.14 8.23
N ALA A 147 25.23 -19.10 8.00
CA ALA A 147 24.14 -19.17 7.04
C ALA A 147 23.72 -17.80 6.48
N ALA A 148 23.00 -17.82 5.35
CA ALA A 148 22.46 -16.66 4.66
C ALA A 148 21.02 -16.90 4.17
N GLY A 149 20.35 -15.83 3.75
CA GLY A 149 18.90 -15.81 3.52
C GLY A 149 18.24 -15.01 4.64
N SER A 150 18.26 -13.69 4.47
CA SER A 150 18.10 -12.73 5.57
C SER A 150 16.79 -12.88 6.32
N ARG A 151 15.69 -13.16 5.61
CA ARG A 151 14.34 -13.27 6.18
C ARG A 151 13.91 -14.72 6.44
N LEU A 152 14.86 -15.65 6.37
CA LEU A 152 14.61 -17.07 6.53
C LEU A 152 15.19 -17.60 7.86
N ALA A 153 14.51 -18.58 8.45
CA ALA A 153 14.92 -19.14 9.75
C ALA A 153 16.00 -20.22 9.65
N HIS A 154 16.98 -20.19 10.52
CA HIS A 154 18.10 -21.13 10.58
C HIS A 154 18.19 -21.78 11.95
N GLU A 155 18.38 -23.10 12.00
CA GLU A 155 18.56 -23.84 13.25
C GLU A 155 19.91 -24.56 13.26
N PHE A 156 20.62 -24.50 14.38
CA PHE A 156 21.90 -25.16 14.58
C PHE A 156 21.85 -26.09 15.78
N ASP A 157 22.43 -27.29 15.62
CA ASP A 157 22.66 -28.18 16.76
C ASP A 157 23.88 -27.71 17.54
N ILE A 158 23.66 -27.18 18.75
CA ILE A 158 24.72 -26.69 19.63
C ILE A 158 24.99 -27.62 20.81
N THR A 159 24.35 -28.79 20.85
CA THR A 159 24.51 -29.80 21.91
C THR A 159 25.96 -30.07 22.31
N PRO A 160 26.92 -30.27 21.37
CA PRO A 160 28.31 -30.56 21.76
C PRO A 160 29.08 -29.34 22.31
N ALA A 161 28.55 -28.12 22.15
CA ALA A 161 29.23 -26.88 22.50
C ALA A 161 28.71 -26.24 23.80
N VAL A 162 27.50 -26.60 24.24
CA VAL A 162 26.89 -26.05 25.46
C VAL A 162 27.16 -26.89 26.70
N ARG A 163 26.98 -26.26 27.86
CA ARG A 163 27.08 -26.89 29.19
C ARG A 163 25.98 -26.37 30.12
N PRO A 164 25.58 -27.12 31.16
CA PRO A 164 24.68 -26.59 32.19
C PRO A 164 25.25 -25.33 32.85
N GLY A 165 24.40 -24.33 33.10
CA GLY A 165 24.82 -23.05 33.66
C GLY A 165 25.30 -22.07 32.58
N ASP A 166 26.32 -21.26 32.88
CA ASP A 166 26.75 -20.14 32.04
C ASP A 166 27.45 -20.59 30.75
N ASN A 167 27.02 -20.00 29.64
CA ASN A 167 27.55 -20.16 28.29
C ASN A 167 27.66 -18.77 27.65
N VAL A 168 28.51 -18.65 26.63
CA VAL A 168 28.60 -17.45 25.80
C VAL A 168 28.32 -17.80 24.35
N ILE A 169 27.44 -17.02 23.72
CA ILE A 169 27.25 -17.01 22.26
C ILE A 169 27.96 -15.78 21.69
N ALA A 170 28.67 -15.98 20.59
CA ALA A 170 29.24 -14.92 19.78
C ALA A 170 28.72 -15.05 18.34
N VAL A 171 28.29 -13.95 17.74
CA VAL A 171 27.76 -13.91 16.37
C VAL A 171 28.43 -12.80 15.61
N ARG A 172 28.91 -13.07 14.41
CA ARG A 172 29.36 -12.05 13.46
C ARG A 172 28.35 -11.93 12.34
N VAL A 173 27.95 -10.71 12.02
CA VAL A 173 27.02 -10.37 10.95
C VAL A 173 27.70 -9.43 9.96
N HIS A 174 27.57 -9.71 8.67
CA HIS A 174 28.07 -8.86 7.59
C HIS A 174 26.87 -8.21 6.88
N GLN A 175 26.95 -6.90 6.63
CA GLN A 175 25.94 -6.19 5.85
C GLN A 175 25.93 -6.72 4.41
N TRP A 176 27.10 -6.73 3.76
CA TRP A 176 27.25 -7.21 2.39
C TRP A 176 27.80 -8.64 2.36
N SER A 177 27.18 -9.49 1.55
CA SER A 177 27.66 -10.83 1.25
C SER A 177 27.24 -11.24 -0.16
N ALA A 178 27.66 -12.42 -0.64
CA ALA A 178 27.13 -13.00 -1.86
C ALA A 178 25.58 -13.04 -1.84
N ALA A 179 24.96 -13.25 -0.67
CA ALA A 179 23.51 -13.25 -0.55
C ALA A 179 22.85 -11.90 -0.88
N SER A 180 23.57 -10.78 -0.77
CA SER A 180 23.04 -9.45 -1.12
C SER A 180 22.66 -9.35 -2.61
N TYR A 181 23.30 -10.12 -3.50
CA TYR A 181 22.96 -10.16 -4.94
C TYR A 181 21.60 -10.79 -5.26
N VAL A 182 21.01 -11.50 -4.29
CA VAL A 182 19.71 -12.16 -4.40
C VAL A 182 18.70 -11.61 -3.38
N GLU A 183 18.98 -10.43 -2.84
CA GLU A 183 18.17 -9.70 -1.84
C GLU A 183 18.09 -8.22 -2.20
N ASP A 184 17.89 -7.93 -3.49
CA ASP A 184 17.80 -6.57 -4.07
C ASP A 184 16.35 -6.03 -4.08
N GLN A 185 15.60 -6.26 -3.01
CA GLN A 185 14.23 -5.75 -2.87
C GLN A 185 14.22 -4.22 -2.86
N ASP A 186 13.17 -3.62 -3.45
CA ASP A 186 12.85 -2.19 -3.29
C ASP A 186 12.47 -1.85 -1.84
N GLN A 187 13.49 -1.57 -1.02
CA GLN A 187 13.34 -1.25 0.40
C GLN A 187 14.66 -0.70 0.98
N TRP A 188 14.65 -0.35 2.26
CA TRP A 188 15.88 -0.04 3.00
C TRP A 188 16.80 -1.25 3.19
N TRP A 189 18.10 -1.07 2.97
CA TRP A 189 19.16 -1.97 3.44
C TRP A 189 19.38 -1.75 4.94
N LEU A 190 19.03 -2.75 5.77
CA LEU A 190 19.03 -2.63 7.23
C LEU A 190 19.66 -3.90 7.84
N PRO A 191 20.98 -3.92 8.04
CA PRO A 191 21.64 -5.10 8.56
C PRO A 191 21.45 -5.27 10.07
N GLY A 192 21.53 -6.52 10.54
CA GLY A 192 21.42 -6.86 11.96
C GLY A 192 20.72 -8.19 12.24
N ILE A 193 20.71 -8.59 13.52
CA ILE A 193 19.88 -9.69 14.01
C ILE A 193 18.51 -9.10 14.31
N PHE A 194 17.62 -9.09 13.32
CA PHE A 194 16.38 -8.31 13.35
C PHE A 194 15.12 -9.12 13.73
N ARG A 195 15.25 -10.44 13.94
CA ARG A 195 14.21 -11.31 14.50
C ARG A 195 14.74 -12.14 15.67
N ASP A 196 13.86 -12.93 16.25
CA ASP A 196 14.10 -13.71 17.46
C ASP A 196 15.34 -14.63 17.36
N VAL A 197 16.02 -14.73 18.49
CA VAL A 197 17.03 -15.77 18.75
C VAL A 197 16.51 -16.65 19.88
N THR A 198 16.36 -17.95 19.65
CA THR A 198 15.77 -18.87 20.63
C THR A 198 16.58 -20.15 20.79
N LEU A 199 16.64 -20.67 22.01
CA LEU A 199 17.12 -22.00 22.33
C LEU A 199 15.95 -22.92 22.60
N THR A 200 16.03 -24.15 22.11
CA THR A 200 15.04 -25.20 22.39
C THR A 200 15.74 -26.49 22.81
N ALA A 201 15.36 -27.06 23.94
CA ALA A 201 15.73 -28.42 24.35
C ALA A 201 14.79 -29.42 23.68
N ARG A 202 15.29 -30.15 22.69
CA ARG A 202 14.55 -31.20 21.97
C ARG A 202 14.50 -32.46 22.84
N PRO A 203 13.31 -32.94 23.24
CA PRO A 203 13.20 -34.12 24.09
C PRO A 203 13.48 -35.40 23.30
N ALA A 204 14.04 -36.41 23.97
CA ALA A 204 14.16 -37.75 23.40
C ALA A 204 12.75 -38.33 23.17
N GLY A 205 12.47 -38.82 21.96
CA GLY A 205 11.13 -39.26 21.56
C GLY A 205 10.17 -38.09 21.27
N GLY A 206 10.70 -36.90 21.01
CA GLY A 206 9.94 -35.76 20.48
C GLY A 206 9.58 -35.90 18.99
N ILE A 207 8.96 -34.85 18.46
CA ILE A 207 8.50 -34.73 17.07
C ILE A 207 9.29 -33.61 16.40
N GLU A 208 10.13 -33.97 15.42
CA GLU A 208 10.98 -33.02 14.70
C GLU A 208 10.17 -32.01 13.87
N ASP A 209 9.20 -32.51 13.10
CA ASP A 209 8.35 -31.69 12.24
C ASP A 209 6.96 -32.33 12.05
N VAL A 210 5.97 -31.48 11.76
CA VAL A 210 4.58 -31.88 11.53
C VAL A 210 4.06 -31.14 10.31
N TRP A 211 3.37 -31.86 9.43
CA TRP A 211 2.49 -31.26 8.43
C TRP A 211 1.09 -31.85 8.53
N LEU A 212 0.10 -31.03 8.90
CA LEU A 212 -1.32 -31.39 8.87
C LEU A 212 -1.96 -30.79 7.62
N ARG A 213 -1.87 -31.50 6.50
CA ARG A 213 -2.45 -31.05 5.24
C ARG A 213 -3.94 -31.28 5.22
N THR A 214 -4.72 -30.20 5.26
CA THR A 214 -6.19 -30.27 5.30
C THR A 214 -6.81 -30.12 3.92
N GLY A 215 -7.85 -30.91 3.65
CA GLY A 215 -8.74 -30.73 2.50
C GLY A 215 -10.21 -30.59 2.90
N PHE A 216 -10.99 -29.93 2.05
CA PHE A 216 -12.43 -29.73 2.22
C PHE A 216 -13.17 -30.12 0.93
N HIS A 217 -14.13 -31.04 1.04
CA HIS A 217 -14.99 -31.43 -0.07
C HIS A 217 -16.39 -31.80 0.43
N ASP A 218 -17.43 -31.23 -0.19
CA ASP A 218 -18.84 -31.51 0.11
C ASP A 218 -19.20 -31.48 1.61
N GLY A 219 -18.70 -30.47 2.33
CA GLY A 219 -18.95 -30.31 3.77
C GLY A 219 -18.09 -31.19 4.69
N ARG A 220 -17.21 -32.03 4.13
CA ARG A 220 -16.36 -32.94 4.90
C ARG A 220 -14.89 -32.55 4.87
N GLY A 221 -14.25 -32.72 6.02
CA GLY A 221 -12.83 -32.43 6.23
C GLY A 221 -11.98 -33.70 6.16
N ARG A 222 -10.78 -33.58 5.61
CA ARG A 222 -9.77 -34.65 5.61
C ARG A 222 -8.42 -34.07 6.03
N VAL A 223 -7.66 -34.83 6.82
CA VAL A 223 -6.30 -34.47 7.23
C VAL A 223 -5.32 -35.52 6.71
N GLU A 224 -4.37 -35.12 5.87
CA GLU A 224 -3.21 -35.93 5.50
C GLU A 224 -2.03 -35.50 6.37
N ALA A 225 -1.69 -36.32 7.37
CA ALA A 225 -0.62 -36.03 8.32
C ALA A 225 0.73 -36.56 7.83
N GLU A 226 1.77 -35.74 7.89
CA GLU A 226 3.17 -36.13 7.77
C GLU A 226 3.87 -35.83 9.10
N ILE A 227 4.40 -36.87 9.76
CA ILE A 227 5.07 -36.75 11.06
C ILE A 227 6.53 -37.13 10.89
N THR A 228 7.43 -36.19 11.13
CA THR A 228 8.88 -36.45 11.17
C THR A 228 9.28 -36.69 12.62
N ALA A 229 9.51 -37.93 13.00
CA ALA A 229 9.94 -38.31 14.35
C ALA A 229 10.75 -39.61 14.31
N GLU A 230 11.56 -39.86 15.35
CA GLU A 230 12.22 -41.16 15.50
C GLU A 230 11.20 -42.25 15.85
N GLY A 231 11.53 -43.53 15.56
CA GLY A 231 10.63 -44.64 15.88
C GLY A 231 10.31 -44.79 17.38
N SER A 232 11.20 -44.29 18.24
CA SER A 232 11.03 -44.23 19.70
C SER A 232 9.98 -43.20 20.17
N ALA A 233 9.61 -42.25 19.32
CA ALA A 233 8.58 -41.25 19.62
C ALA A 233 7.17 -41.84 19.64
N PHE A 234 6.96 -42.96 18.94
CA PHE A 234 5.66 -43.60 18.85
C PHE A 234 5.29 -44.37 20.14
N PRO A 235 4.00 -44.39 20.54
CA PRO A 235 2.83 -43.94 19.78
C PRO A 235 2.67 -42.40 19.70
N VAL A 236 2.27 -41.91 18.51
CA VAL A 236 1.93 -40.50 18.25
C VAL A 236 0.42 -40.35 18.19
N THR A 237 -0.14 -39.32 18.82
CA THR A 237 -1.58 -39.04 18.81
C THR A 237 -1.90 -37.71 18.16
N LEU A 238 -2.77 -37.70 17.15
CA LEU A 238 -3.45 -36.51 16.64
C LEU A 238 -4.81 -36.36 17.34
N ARG A 239 -5.08 -35.18 17.92
CA ARG A 239 -6.40 -34.83 18.48
C ARG A 239 -6.93 -33.57 17.83
N ILE A 240 -8.21 -33.57 17.45
CA ILE A 240 -8.99 -32.37 17.10
C ILE A 240 -10.27 -32.43 17.95
N PRO A 241 -10.24 -31.90 19.19
CA PRO A 241 -11.27 -32.17 20.19
C PRO A 241 -12.69 -31.78 19.75
N GLU A 242 -12.84 -30.64 19.07
CA GLU A 242 -14.15 -30.17 18.63
C GLU A 242 -14.80 -31.08 17.57
N LEU A 243 -13.98 -31.73 16.75
CA LEU A 243 -14.45 -32.69 15.73
C LEU A 243 -14.51 -34.12 16.26
N GLY A 244 -14.17 -34.35 17.54
CA GLY A 244 -14.11 -35.68 18.13
C GLY A 244 -13.05 -36.60 17.51
N VAL A 245 -12.03 -36.03 16.86
CA VAL A 245 -10.93 -36.79 16.24
C VAL A 245 -9.90 -37.11 17.32
N GLU A 246 -9.61 -38.39 17.49
CA GLU A 246 -8.49 -38.91 18.27
C GLU A 246 -7.90 -40.10 17.50
N GLN A 247 -6.81 -39.86 16.79
CA GLN A 247 -6.10 -40.88 16.01
C GLN A 247 -4.76 -41.17 16.67
N VAL A 248 -4.54 -42.42 17.04
CA VAL A 248 -3.25 -42.92 17.57
C VAL A 248 -2.57 -43.73 16.47
N TRP A 249 -1.29 -43.46 16.24
CA TRP A 249 -0.42 -44.25 15.37
C TRP A 249 0.64 -44.92 16.22
N GLU A 250 0.73 -46.25 16.15
CA GLU A 250 1.68 -47.04 16.95
C GLU A 250 3.08 -47.05 16.33
N THR A 251 3.16 -46.83 15.03
CA THR A 251 4.40 -46.74 14.25
C THR A 251 4.26 -45.72 13.13
N ALA A 252 5.38 -45.27 12.56
CA ALA A 252 5.38 -44.37 11.41
C ALA A 252 4.65 -44.94 10.19
N ALA A 253 4.60 -46.26 10.03
CA ALA A 253 3.88 -46.92 8.93
C ALA A 253 2.35 -46.86 9.08
N ASP A 254 1.85 -46.58 10.28
CA ASP A 254 0.41 -46.47 10.56
C ASP A 254 -0.15 -45.09 10.22
N VAL A 255 0.71 -44.11 9.95
CA VAL A 255 0.28 -42.73 9.62
C VAL A 255 -0.44 -42.74 8.27
N THR A 256 -1.76 -42.65 8.34
CA THR A 256 -2.67 -42.60 7.19
C THR A 256 -3.60 -41.39 7.27
N PRO A 257 -4.17 -40.94 6.14
CA PRO A 257 -5.15 -39.86 6.14
C PRO A 257 -6.33 -40.10 7.08
N VAL A 258 -6.75 -39.06 7.79
CA VAL A 258 -7.83 -39.06 8.79
C VAL A 258 -9.06 -38.35 8.24
N ASP A 259 -10.22 -38.99 8.33
CA ASP A 259 -11.52 -38.37 8.05
C ASP A 259 -11.94 -37.55 9.28
N ALA A 260 -12.07 -36.23 9.12
CA ALA A 260 -12.42 -35.31 10.19
C ALA A 260 -13.95 -35.10 10.33
N GLY A 261 -14.76 -35.79 9.54
CA GLY A 261 -16.21 -35.68 9.60
C GLY A 261 -16.74 -34.43 8.88
N GLU A 262 -17.88 -33.92 9.36
CA GLU A 262 -18.45 -32.65 8.88
C GLU A 262 -17.67 -31.47 9.47
N VAL A 263 -17.27 -30.52 8.64
CA VAL A 263 -16.48 -29.35 9.04
C VAL A 263 -17.00 -28.08 8.40
N GLU A 264 -16.80 -26.96 9.07
CA GLU A 264 -16.95 -25.63 8.49
C GLU A 264 -15.65 -25.25 7.76
N PRO A 265 -15.72 -24.84 6.48
CA PRO A 265 -14.52 -24.53 5.71
C PRO A 265 -13.87 -23.22 6.15
N TRP A 266 -12.54 -23.17 6.07
CA TRP A 266 -11.79 -21.94 6.24
C TRP A 266 -11.83 -21.09 4.96
N SER A 267 -11.99 -19.79 5.13
CA SER A 267 -11.86 -18.76 4.08
C SER A 267 -11.46 -17.41 4.69
N ALA A 268 -11.03 -16.45 3.88
CA ALA A 268 -10.75 -15.09 4.36
C ALA A 268 -12.00 -14.34 4.92
N GLU A 269 -13.21 -14.79 4.60
CA GLU A 269 -14.47 -14.21 5.08
C GLU A 269 -14.99 -14.90 6.34
N ARG A 270 -14.76 -16.21 6.43
CA ARG A 270 -15.07 -17.05 7.60
C ARG A 270 -13.82 -17.87 7.97
N PRO A 271 -12.89 -17.30 8.74
CA PRO A 271 -11.61 -17.93 9.09
C PRO A 271 -11.78 -19.00 10.18
N ARG A 272 -12.53 -20.06 9.87
CA ARG A 272 -12.79 -21.15 10.82
C ARG A 272 -11.52 -21.96 11.10
N LEU A 273 -11.05 -21.92 12.35
CA LEU A 273 -9.89 -22.69 12.81
C LEU A 273 -10.25 -23.69 13.92
N TYR A 274 -9.85 -24.95 13.76
CA TYR A 274 -10.01 -25.98 14.78
C TYR A 274 -8.68 -26.18 15.52
N ASP A 275 -8.71 -26.18 16.85
CA ASP A 275 -7.53 -26.50 17.65
C ASP A 275 -7.18 -27.98 17.47
N ALA A 276 -5.92 -28.24 17.13
CA ALA A 276 -5.37 -29.57 16.94
C ALA A 276 -4.09 -29.74 17.76
N THR A 277 -3.85 -30.95 18.25
CA THR A 277 -2.60 -31.31 18.91
C THR A 277 -2.02 -32.58 18.32
N VAL A 278 -0.72 -32.59 18.03
CA VAL A 278 0.04 -33.81 17.73
C VAL A 278 1.03 -34.04 18.87
N SER A 279 0.90 -35.17 19.56
CA SER A 279 1.67 -35.42 20.78
C SER A 279 2.26 -36.82 20.85
N THR A 280 3.45 -36.91 21.44
CA THR A 280 4.08 -38.16 21.91
C THR A 280 3.98 -38.22 23.44
N ALA A 281 4.68 -39.17 24.06
CA ALA A 281 4.87 -39.16 25.52
C ALA A 281 5.79 -38.02 26.00
N ALA A 282 6.55 -37.38 25.11
CA ALA A 282 7.64 -36.46 25.46
C ALA A 282 7.45 -35.03 24.94
N GLU A 283 6.64 -34.82 23.90
CA GLU A 283 6.39 -33.51 23.28
C GLU A 283 4.95 -33.42 22.78
N SER A 284 4.36 -32.24 22.89
CA SER A 284 3.06 -31.88 22.33
C SER A 284 3.18 -30.62 21.48
N ILE A 285 2.73 -30.72 20.23
CA ILE A 285 2.68 -29.61 19.29
C ILE A 285 1.24 -29.15 19.13
N ALA A 286 0.96 -27.88 19.40
CA ALA A 286 -0.31 -27.24 19.14
C ALA A 286 -0.35 -26.63 17.73
N LEU A 287 -1.44 -26.87 17.01
CA LEU A 287 -1.72 -26.29 15.70
C LEU A 287 -3.16 -25.78 15.65
N ARG A 288 -3.43 -24.86 14.73
CA ARG A 288 -4.79 -24.46 14.37
C ARG A 288 -5.03 -24.84 12.91
N VAL A 289 -5.96 -25.76 12.66
CA VAL A 289 -6.22 -26.28 11.31
C VAL A 289 -7.45 -25.62 10.70
N GLY A 290 -7.31 -25.11 9.47
CA GLY A 290 -8.40 -24.54 8.69
C GLY A 290 -8.68 -25.39 7.46
N PHE A 291 -9.84 -26.06 7.40
CA PHE A 291 -10.16 -26.97 6.30
C PHE A 291 -10.49 -26.20 5.02
N ARG A 292 -9.61 -26.27 4.03
CA ARG A 292 -9.81 -25.65 2.71
C ARG A 292 -9.07 -26.40 1.61
N THR A 293 -9.61 -26.37 0.40
CA THR A 293 -8.95 -26.92 -0.79
C THR A 293 -8.77 -25.85 -1.85
N VAL A 294 -7.53 -25.69 -2.32
CA VAL A 294 -7.17 -24.85 -3.45
C VAL A 294 -7.16 -25.73 -4.71
N GLU A 295 -7.75 -25.25 -5.79
CA GLU A 295 -7.69 -25.89 -7.10
C GLU A 295 -7.61 -24.86 -8.22
N ILE A 296 -6.87 -25.16 -9.29
CA ILE A 296 -6.98 -24.44 -10.57
C ILE A 296 -7.75 -25.32 -11.55
N ARG A 297 -8.85 -24.80 -12.09
CA ARG A 297 -9.65 -25.47 -13.13
C ARG A 297 -9.71 -24.62 -14.37
N GLY A 298 -8.86 -24.94 -15.35
CA GLY A 298 -8.65 -24.08 -16.51
C GLY A 298 -8.08 -22.74 -16.04
N ASP A 299 -8.75 -21.65 -16.43
CA ASP A 299 -8.35 -20.28 -16.12
C ASP A 299 -9.01 -19.73 -14.84
N ARG A 300 -9.37 -20.61 -13.90
CA ARG A 300 -10.03 -20.25 -12.65
C ARG A 300 -9.23 -20.75 -11.45
N PHE A 301 -8.80 -19.82 -10.60
CA PHE A 301 -8.33 -20.07 -9.25
C PHE A 301 -9.52 -20.23 -8.29
N LEU A 302 -9.69 -21.40 -7.71
CA LEU A 302 -10.80 -21.75 -6.85
C LEU A 302 -10.30 -22.11 -5.44
N VAL A 303 -11.05 -21.68 -4.44
CA VAL A 303 -10.95 -22.22 -3.07
C VAL A 303 -12.32 -22.73 -2.68
N ASN A 304 -12.37 -23.96 -2.15
CA ASN A 304 -13.61 -24.65 -1.78
C ASN A 304 -14.64 -24.69 -2.93
N GLY A 305 -14.14 -24.87 -4.17
CA GLY A 305 -14.94 -24.96 -5.38
C GLY A 305 -15.45 -23.63 -5.95
N ARG A 306 -15.10 -22.47 -5.37
CA ARG A 306 -15.57 -21.14 -5.80
C ARG A 306 -14.40 -20.21 -6.15
N ARG A 307 -14.59 -19.41 -7.21
CA ARG A 307 -13.62 -18.42 -7.71
C ARG A 307 -13.29 -17.40 -6.64
N VAL A 308 -12.00 -17.24 -6.34
CA VAL A 308 -11.50 -16.17 -5.46
C VAL A 308 -11.25 -14.91 -6.29
N VAL A 309 -11.63 -13.75 -5.74
CA VAL A 309 -11.16 -12.45 -6.21
C VAL A 309 -10.28 -11.88 -5.09
N PHE A 310 -9.02 -11.62 -5.41
CA PHE A 310 -8.05 -11.03 -4.52
C PHE A 310 -8.21 -9.52 -4.54
N HIS A 311 -8.66 -8.99 -3.41
CA HIS A 311 -8.60 -7.58 -3.07
C HIS A 311 -7.43 -7.45 -2.10
N GLY A 312 -6.23 -7.43 -2.68
CA GLY A 312 -4.99 -7.56 -1.94
C GLY A 312 -4.17 -6.29 -1.85
N VAL A 313 -3.15 -6.34 -0.99
CA VAL A 313 -2.06 -5.37 -0.89
C VAL A 313 -0.72 -6.11 -0.76
N ASN A 314 0.34 -5.54 -1.34
CA ASN A 314 1.71 -5.90 -1.02
C ASN A 314 2.07 -5.33 0.35
N ARG A 315 2.76 -6.11 1.18
CA ARG A 315 3.06 -5.76 2.57
C ARG A 315 4.48 -6.17 2.95
N HIS A 316 5.31 -5.16 3.16
CA HIS A 316 6.60 -5.29 3.83
C HIS A 316 6.43 -5.24 5.37
N GLU A 317 7.43 -5.74 6.11
CA GLU A 317 7.55 -5.43 7.53
C GLU A 317 8.27 -4.10 7.67
N ALA A 318 7.52 -3.02 7.93
CA ALA A 318 8.09 -1.69 8.04
C ALA A 318 7.55 -0.93 9.24
N HIS A 319 8.46 -0.32 9.99
CA HIS A 319 8.15 0.53 11.11
C HIS A 319 9.15 1.71 11.16
N PRO A 320 8.67 2.97 11.29
CA PRO A 320 9.54 4.16 11.16
C PRO A 320 10.72 4.23 12.12
N VAL A 321 10.60 3.57 13.26
CA VAL A 321 11.64 3.53 14.31
C VAL A 321 12.38 2.20 14.37
N ARG A 322 11.75 1.10 13.91
CA ARG A 322 12.23 -0.26 14.17
C ARG A 322 12.66 -1.00 12.91
N GLY A 323 12.48 -0.42 11.72
CA GLY A 323 12.72 -1.11 10.46
C GLY A 323 11.81 -2.33 10.33
N ARG A 324 12.42 -3.51 10.11
CA ARG A 324 11.73 -4.80 9.92
C ARG A 324 11.51 -5.59 11.21
N VAL A 325 11.83 -5.05 12.38
CA VAL A 325 11.62 -5.77 13.64
C VAL A 325 10.12 -5.93 13.92
N PHE A 326 9.67 -7.17 14.06
CA PHE A 326 8.28 -7.53 14.28
C PHE A 326 7.77 -7.08 15.66
N ASP A 327 6.53 -6.59 15.68
CA ASP A 327 5.76 -6.31 16.88
C ASP A 327 4.34 -6.84 16.68
N GLU A 328 3.90 -7.77 17.52
CA GLU A 328 2.61 -8.47 17.32
C GLU A 328 1.42 -7.53 17.46
N GLU A 329 1.49 -6.55 18.38
CA GLU A 329 0.40 -5.59 18.58
C GLU A 329 0.22 -4.71 17.34
N HIS A 330 1.31 -4.11 16.85
CA HIS A 330 1.31 -3.36 15.61
C HIS A 330 0.82 -4.22 14.44
N ALA A 331 1.36 -5.43 14.25
CA ALA A 331 0.96 -6.31 13.15
C ALA A 331 -0.52 -6.72 13.21
N ARG A 332 -1.08 -6.96 14.41
CA ARG A 332 -2.51 -7.27 14.58
C ARG A 332 -3.39 -6.09 14.23
N GLU A 333 -3.03 -4.89 14.66
CA GLU A 333 -3.78 -3.67 14.33
C GLU A 333 -3.64 -3.30 12.84
N ASP A 334 -2.48 -3.56 12.26
CA ASP A 334 -2.18 -3.41 10.83
C ASP A 334 -3.12 -4.29 9.98
N LEU A 335 -3.19 -5.60 10.27
CA LEU A 335 -4.12 -6.52 9.63
C LEU A 335 -5.58 -6.18 9.94
N ALA A 336 -5.92 -5.74 11.15
CA ALA A 336 -7.27 -5.30 11.46
C ALA A 336 -7.68 -4.07 10.61
N ARG A 337 -6.75 -3.15 10.35
CA ARG A 337 -6.96 -2.00 9.46
C ARG A 337 -7.20 -2.45 8.03
N MET A 338 -6.40 -3.37 7.51
CA MET A 338 -6.64 -3.98 6.20
C MET A 338 -8.09 -4.49 6.08
N LYS A 339 -8.59 -5.26 7.06
CA LYS A 339 -10.00 -5.73 7.06
C LYS A 339 -11.01 -4.58 7.10
N ARG A 340 -10.75 -3.51 7.87
CA ARG A 340 -11.62 -2.32 7.94
C ARG A 340 -11.73 -1.57 6.60
N PHE A 341 -10.73 -1.74 5.73
CA PHE A 341 -10.67 -1.21 4.37
C PHE A 341 -10.94 -2.25 3.29
N ASN A 342 -11.66 -3.34 3.64
CA ASN A 342 -12.12 -4.38 2.72
C ASN A 342 -11.02 -5.22 2.05
N VAL A 343 -9.76 -5.11 2.49
CA VAL A 343 -8.68 -5.99 2.03
C VAL A 343 -8.96 -7.43 2.47
N ASN A 344 -8.79 -8.38 1.55
CA ASN A 344 -8.98 -9.81 1.81
C ASN A 344 -7.73 -10.66 1.54
N ALA A 345 -6.66 -10.07 1.00
CA ALA A 345 -5.46 -10.79 0.61
C ALA A 345 -4.18 -10.00 0.90
N ILE A 346 -3.08 -10.71 1.12
CA ILE A 346 -1.74 -10.15 1.36
C ILE A 346 -0.74 -10.89 0.47
N ARG A 347 0.12 -10.15 -0.23
CA ARG A 347 1.37 -10.68 -0.76
C ARG A 347 2.51 -10.22 0.15
N THR A 348 3.34 -11.16 0.59
CA THR A 348 4.46 -10.86 1.50
C THR A 348 5.68 -10.39 0.71
N SER A 349 5.57 -9.21 0.11
CA SER A 349 6.61 -8.62 -0.76
C SER A 349 7.89 -8.34 0.04
N HIS A 350 9.08 -8.82 -0.37
CA HIS A 350 9.33 -9.95 -1.26
C HIS A 350 10.12 -11.04 -0.54
N TYR A 351 9.57 -11.47 0.59
CA TYR A 351 10.18 -12.45 1.47
C TYR A 351 9.17 -12.96 2.51
N PRO A 352 9.45 -14.08 3.18
CA PRO A 352 8.59 -14.57 4.23
C PRO A 352 8.57 -13.57 5.41
N PRO A 353 7.38 -13.23 5.95
CA PRO A 353 7.24 -12.33 7.08
C PRO A 353 7.75 -13.00 8.36
N HIS A 354 7.71 -12.32 9.50
CA HIS A 354 7.86 -12.98 10.78
C HIS A 354 6.84 -14.13 10.90
N PRO A 355 7.22 -15.33 11.37
CA PRO A 355 6.33 -16.51 11.33
C PRO A 355 5.00 -16.28 12.07
N ARG A 356 5.01 -15.47 13.14
CA ARG A 356 3.80 -15.09 13.88
C ARG A 356 2.76 -14.31 13.05
N LEU A 357 3.14 -13.65 11.95
CA LEU A 357 2.19 -12.94 11.10
C LEU A 357 1.17 -13.92 10.47
N LEU A 358 1.59 -15.13 10.13
CA LEU A 358 0.73 -16.12 9.47
C LEU A 358 -0.33 -16.67 10.41
N ASP A 359 -0.01 -16.79 11.70
CA ASP A 359 -1.01 -17.06 12.73
C ASP A 359 -2.11 -15.99 12.78
N LEU A 360 -1.75 -14.71 12.58
CA LEU A 360 -2.72 -13.62 12.55
C LEU A 360 -3.52 -13.64 11.24
N ALA A 361 -2.89 -13.97 10.11
CA ALA A 361 -3.56 -14.10 8.83
C ALA A 361 -4.59 -15.24 8.80
N ASP A 362 -4.27 -16.37 9.44
CA ASP A 362 -5.19 -17.49 9.62
C ASP A 362 -6.40 -17.11 10.48
N GLU A 363 -6.18 -16.34 11.55
CA GLU A 363 -7.19 -15.93 12.53
C GLU A 363 -8.13 -14.83 12.01
N LEU A 364 -7.56 -13.78 11.40
CA LEU A 364 -8.30 -12.62 10.91
C LEU A 364 -8.88 -12.84 9.51
N GLY A 365 -8.38 -13.85 8.79
CA GLY A 365 -8.84 -14.27 7.48
C GLY A 365 -8.24 -13.42 6.37
N PHE A 366 -7.11 -13.88 5.82
CA PHE A 366 -6.50 -13.33 4.61
C PHE A 366 -6.06 -14.44 3.67
N TRP A 367 -6.27 -14.27 2.37
CA TRP A 367 -5.58 -15.08 1.38
C TRP A 367 -4.14 -14.60 1.26
N VAL A 368 -3.17 -15.49 1.47
CA VAL A 368 -1.75 -15.13 1.47
C VAL A 368 -1.06 -15.73 0.24
N VAL A 369 -0.40 -14.86 -0.52
CA VAL A 369 0.68 -15.21 -1.45
C VAL A 369 1.97 -15.12 -0.65
N LEU A 370 2.52 -16.27 -0.24
CA LEU A 370 3.74 -16.31 0.56
C LEU A 370 4.93 -16.38 -0.37
N GLU A 371 5.75 -15.35 -0.34
CA GLU A 371 6.86 -15.15 -1.27
C GLU A 371 8.20 -15.53 -0.66
N CYS A 372 9.00 -16.26 -1.42
CA CYS A 372 10.37 -16.61 -1.07
C CYS A 372 11.26 -15.37 -1.09
N ASP A 373 12.25 -15.37 -0.19
CA ASP A 373 13.25 -14.32 -0.09
C ASP A 373 14.23 -14.38 -1.28
N LEU A 374 13.88 -13.73 -2.40
CA LEU A 374 14.66 -13.75 -3.62
C LEU A 374 14.33 -12.54 -4.52
N GLU A 375 15.33 -11.70 -4.79
CA GLU A 375 15.25 -10.62 -5.78
C GLU A 375 16.62 -10.26 -6.38
N THR A 376 16.71 -10.16 -7.71
CA THR A 376 17.96 -9.85 -8.44
C THR A 376 17.80 -8.69 -9.43
N HIS A 377 16.95 -7.71 -9.12
CA HIS A 377 16.46 -6.72 -10.08
C HIS A 377 17.59 -5.91 -10.73
N GLY A 378 18.62 -5.52 -9.99
CA GLY A 378 19.75 -4.76 -10.52
C GLY A 378 20.49 -5.40 -11.70
N PHE A 379 20.36 -6.72 -11.91
CA PHE A 379 20.90 -7.40 -13.09
C PHE A 379 20.18 -7.07 -14.39
N GLU A 380 18.95 -6.53 -14.35
CA GLU A 380 18.23 -6.08 -15.54
C GLU A 380 19.03 -5.01 -16.31
N LYS A 381 19.72 -4.11 -15.58
CA LYS A 381 20.59 -3.07 -16.17
C LYS A 381 21.72 -3.63 -17.04
N LEU A 382 22.07 -4.90 -16.83
CA LEU A 382 23.07 -5.64 -17.61
C LEU A 382 22.44 -6.56 -18.67
N GLY A 383 21.13 -6.44 -18.92
CA GLY A 383 20.39 -7.38 -19.76
C GLY A 383 20.41 -8.80 -19.19
N TRP A 384 20.39 -8.93 -17.86
CA TRP A 384 20.44 -10.19 -17.11
C TRP A 384 21.74 -11.01 -17.27
N VAL A 385 22.80 -10.43 -17.83
CA VAL A 385 24.10 -11.10 -17.93
C VAL A 385 24.67 -11.33 -16.53
N GLY A 386 24.99 -12.60 -16.21
CA GLY A 386 25.51 -12.98 -14.90
C GLY A 386 24.46 -13.09 -13.79
N ASN A 387 23.16 -13.04 -14.14
CA ASN A 387 22.08 -13.17 -13.17
C ASN A 387 22.15 -14.53 -12.42
N PRO A 388 22.15 -14.53 -11.08
CA PRO A 388 22.07 -15.75 -10.26
C PRO A 388 20.92 -16.71 -10.61
N SER A 389 19.81 -16.22 -11.18
CA SER A 389 18.65 -17.05 -11.56
C SER A 389 18.95 -18.13 -12.60
N ASP A 390 20.01 -17.95 -13.40
CA ASP A 390 20.44 -18.94 -14.41
C ASP A 390 21.91 -19.36 -14.28
N ASP A 391 22.58 -19.02 -13.18
CA ASP A 391 23.94 -19.46 -12.90
C ASP A 391 23.94 -20.71 -11.99
N PRO A 392 24.44 -21.87 -12.46
CA PRO A 392 24.51 -23.09 -11.67
C PRO A 392 25.25 -22.97 -10.33
N ALA A 393 26.17 -22.00 -10.17
CA ALA A 393 26.88 -21.76 -8.91
C ALA A 393 25.93 -21.36 -7.77
N TRP A 394 24.78 -20.76 -8.09
CA TRP A 394 23.78 -20.28 -7.14
C TRP A 394 22.63 -21.25 -6.90
N ARG A 395 22.61 -22.40 -7.61
CA ARG A 395 21.50 -23.33 -7.59
C ARG A 395 21.12 -23.81 -6.18
N GLU A 396 22.10 -24.15 -5.35
CA GLU A 396 21.83 -24.61 -3.99
C GLU A 396 21.32 -23.48 -3.10
N ALA A 397 21.74 -22.23 -3.31
CA ALA A 397 21.19 -21.08 -2.57
C ALA A 397 19.70 -20.87 -2.90
N TYR A 398 19.33 -20.97 -4.18
CA TYR A 398 17.94 -20.88 -4.63
C TYR A 398 17.07 -21.99 -4.05
N LEU A 399 17.57 -23.24 -4.11
CA LEU A 399 16.86 -24.39 -3.56
C LEU A 399 16.75 -24.35 -2.03
N ASP A 400 17.77 -23.86 -1.32
CA ASP A 400 17.72 -23.66 0.13
C ASP A 400 16.67 -22.62 0.53
N ARG A 401 16.66 -21.47 -0.16
CA ARG A 401 15.70 -20.38 0.09
C ARG A 401 14.25 -20.85 -0.04
N ILE A 402 13.92 -21.56 -1.13
CA ILE A 402 12.54 -22.06 -1.32
C ILE A 402 12.18 -23.18 -0.35
N ARG A 403 13.13 -24.07 -0.02
CA ARG A 403 12.92 -25.12 0.98
C ARG A 403 12.54 -24.50 2.32
N ARG A 404 13.33 -23.54 2.79
CA ARG A 404 13.12 -22.90 4.09
C ARG A 404 11.87 -22.05 4.12
N THR A 405 11.52 -21.42 3.01
CA THR A 405 10.24 -20.72 2.82
C THR A 405 9.05 -21.67 3.00
N VAL A 406 8.99 -22.74 2.21
CA VAL A 406 7.83 -23.66 2.22
C VAL A 406 7.77 -24.47 3.51
N GLU A 407 8.89 -25.02 3.98
CA GLU A 407 8.88 -25.89 5.16
C GLU A 407 8.45 -25.15 6.42
N ARG A 408 8.85 -23.88 6.58
CA ARG A 408 8.47 -23.05 7.73
C ARG A 408 6.95 -22.91 7.84
N ASP A 409 6.28 -22.70 6.72
CA ASP A 409 4.93 -22.13 6.68
C ASP A 409 3.84 -23.06 6.12
N LYS A 410 4.19 -24.27 5.68
CA LYS A 410 3.28 -25.25 5.02
C LYS A 410 1.98 -25.62 5.76
N ASN A 411 1.89 -25.36 7.07
CA ASN A 411 0.72 -25.66 7.90
C ASN A 411 -0.38 -24.58 7.88
N HIS A 412 -0.09 -23.37 7.39
CA HIS A 412 -1.04 -22.26 7.45
C HIS A 412 -2.14 -22.38 6.36
N PRO A 413 -3.44 -22.37 6.73
CA PRO A 413 -4.54 -22.38 5.76
C PRO A 413 -4.64 -21.08 4.94
N SER A 414 -4.19 -19.95 5.49
CA SER A 414 -4.16 -18.65 4.80
C SER A 414 -3.32 -18.66 3.54
N ILE A 415 -2.24 -19.44 3.51
CA ILE A 415 -1.37 -19.56 2.34
C ILE A 415 -2.08 -20.39 1.29
N VAL A 416 -2.34 -19.73 0.16
CA VAL A 416 -3.02 -20.32 -0.99
C VAL A 416 -2.13 -20.35 -2.25
N ILE A 417 -1.02 -19.60 -2.27
CA ILE A 417 -0.05 -19.54 -3.36
C ILE A 417 1.35 -19.43 -2.78
N TRP A 418 2.31 -20.16 -3.35
CA TRP A 418 3.75 -19.97 -3.12
C TRP A 418 4.34 -19.10 -4.23
N SER A 419 5.04 -18.02 -3.88
CA SER A 419 5.79 -17.23 -4.86
C SER A 419 7.28 -17.52 -4.80
N LEU A 420 7.92 -17.64 -5.97
CA LEU A 420 9.35 -17.97 -6.08
C LEU A 420 10.27 -16.81 -5.68
N GLY A 421 9.78 -15.57 -5.69
CA GLY A 421 10.55 -14.35 -5.51
C GLY A 421 9.97 -13.23 -6.37
N ASN A 422 10.72 -12.14 -6.53
CA ASN A 422 10.34 -10.97 -7.33
C ASN A 422 11.45 -10.56 -8.30
N GLU A 423 11.08 -9.96 -9.43
CA GLU A 423 11.96 -9.27 -10.41
C GLU A 423 13.36 -9.89 -10.60
N SER A 424 13.43 -11.21 -10.70
CA SER A 424 14.70 -11.96 -10.75
C SER A 424 15.02 -12.49 -12.15
N GLY A 425 14.45 -11.87 -13.19
CA GLY A 425 14.53 -12.34 -14.58
C GLY A 425 13.89 -13.72 -14.76
N THR A 426 14.53 -14.61 -15.51
CA THR A 426 14.12 -16.02 -15.64
C THR A 426 15.36 -16.92 -15.72
N GLY A 427 15.25 -18.20 -15.38
CA GLY A 427 16.39 -19.10 -15.43
C GLY A 427 16.15 -20.49 -14.84
N SER A 428 17.13 -21.36 -15.02
CA SER A 428 17.10 -22.77 -14.62
C SER A 428 17.07 -23.01 -13.11
N ASN A 429 17.47 -22.02 -12.28
CA ASN A 429 17.36 -22.11 -10.83
C ASN A 429 15.94 -21.78 -10.35
N LEU A 430 15.27 -20.80 -10.95
CA LEU A 430 13.84 -20.52 -10.69
C LEU A 430 12.96 -21.70 -11.08
N ALA A 431 13.20 -22.28 -12.27
CA ALA A 431 12.49 -23.49 -12.71
C ALA A 431 12.71 -24.68 -11.75
N ALA A 432 13.90 -24.77 -11.15
CA ALA A 432 14.22 -25.79 -10.16
C ALA A 432 13.53 -25.56 -8.80
N MET A 433 13.40 -24.30 -8.38
CA MET A 433 12.60 -23.95 -7.20
C MET A 433 11.15 -24.35 -7.41
N SER A 434 10.55 -23.97 -8.54
CA SER A 434 9.19 -24.37 -8.89
C SER A 434 9.01 -25.90 -8.89
N ALA A 435 9.88 -26.62 -9.58
CA ALA A 435 9.83 -28.08 -9.62
C ALA A 435 9.95 -28.71 -8.22
N TRP A 436 10.76 -28.11 -7.33
CA TRP A 436 10.85 -28.55 -5.94
C TRP A 436 9.54 -28.29 -5.18
N VAL A 437 8.92 -27.11 -5.33
CA VAL A 437 7.62 -26.81 -4.72
C VAL A 437 6.55 -27.78 -5.21
N HIS A 438 6.42 -28.01 -6.51
CA HIS A 438 5.44 -28.96 -7.04
C HIS A 438 5.65 -30.39 -6.53
N ALA A 439 6.90 -30.79 -6.29
CA ALA A 439 7.21 -32.10 -5.71
C ALA A 439 6.88 -32.16 -4.20
N ARG A 440 7.03 -31.04 -3.47
CA ARG A 440 6.82 -30.98 -2.03
C ARG A 440 5.36 -30.72 -1.63
N ASP A 441 4.70 -29.78 -2.31
CA ASP A 441 3.33 -29.34 -2.05
C ASP A 441 2.57 -29.11 -3.37
N ALA A 442 1.94 -30.17 -3.87
CA ALA A 442 1.16 -30.13 -5.10
C ALA A 442 -0.22 -29.44 -4.96
N GLU A 443 -0.63 -28.99 -3.76
CA GLU A 443 -1.96 -28.38 -3.54
C GLU A 443 -1.97 -26.88 -3.76
N ARG A 444 -0.84 -26.21 -3.49
CA ARG A 444 -0.72 -24.75 -3.61
C ARG A 444 -0.05 -24.40 -4.93
N PRO A 445 -0.69 -23.58 -5.79
CA PRO A 445 -0.11 -23.11 -7.04
C PRO A 445 1.18 -22.30 -6.82
N VAL A 446 2.07 -22.36 -7.80
CA VAL A 446 3.31 -21.58 -7.88
C VAL A 446 3.07 -20.29 -8.67
N HIS A 447 3.47 -19.18 -8.07
CA HIS A 447 3.50 -17.83 -8.63
C HIS A 447 4.93 -17.38 -8.89
N TYR A 448 5.14 -16.68 -10.00
CA TYR A 448 6.32 -15.85 -10.25
C TYR A 448 6.04 -14.97 -11.47
N GLU A 449 6.18 -13.67 -11.32
CA GLU A 449 5.82 -12.69 -12.37
C GLU A 449 6.81 -12.74 -13.55
N GLY A 450 8.11 -12.81 -13.26
CA GLY A 450 9.18 -12.78 -14.27
C GLY A 450 9.18 -13.97 -15.25
N ASP A 451 8.39 -15.03 -15.01
CA ASP A 451 8.11 -16.07 -16.00
C ASP A 451 6.99 -15.64 -16.97
N TYR A 452 7.26 -14.60 -17.76
CA TYR A 452 6.31 -14.06 -18.74
C TYR A 452 5.73 -15.12 -19.65
N THR A 453 6.54 -16.12 -20.02
CA THR A 453 6.11 -17.17 -20.95
C THR A 453 5.28 -18.25 -20.27
N GLY A 454 5.40 -18.43 -18.96
CA GLY A 454 4.65 -19.38 -18.16
C GLY A 454 5.15 -20.82 -18.26
N GLU A 455 6.46 -21.03 -18.30
CA GLU A 455 7.10 -22.35 -18.39
C GLU A 455 7.01 -23.17 -17.12
N TYR A 456 7.04 -22.54 -15.95
CA TYR A 456 7.14 -23.24 -14.68
C TYR A 456 6.22 -22.68 -13.59
N THR A 457 5.28 -21.80 -13.95
CA THR A 457 4.28 -21.23 -13.03
C THR A 457 2.86 -21.72 -13.31
N ASP A 458 2.00 -21.75 -12.30
CA ASP A 458 0.61 -22.22 -12.41
C ASP A 458 -0.40 -21.08 -12.64
N VAL A 459 -0.02 -19.86 -12.27
CA VAL A 459 -0.80 -18.63 -12.49
C VAL A 459 -0.07 -17.73 -13.47
N TYR A 460 -0.79 -17.00 -14.31
CA TYR A 460 -0.19 -15.91 -15.08
C TYR A 460 -0.23 -14.64 -14.22
N SER A 461 0.94 -14.11 -13.87
CA SER A 461 1.05 -12.88 -13.10
C SER A 461 1.66 -11.77 -13.94
N ARG A 462 1.24 -10.54 -13.67
CA ARG A 462 1.87 -9.33 -14.18
C ARG A 462 1.92 -8.27 -13.08
N MET A 463 2.92 -7.42 -13.13
CA MET A 463 2.89 -6.14 -12.43
C MET A 463 2.59 -4.99 -13.39
N TYR A 464 1.78 -4.04 -12.92
CA TYR A 464 1.47 -2.75 -13.58
C TYR A 464 0.95 -2.83 -15.03
N ALA A 465 0.44 -3.99 -15.46
CA ALA A 465 -0.19 -4.13 -16.77
C ALA A 465 -1.37 -3.15 -16.88
N SER A 466 -1.41 -2.35 -17.96
CA SER A 466 -2.44 -1.34 -18.13
C SER A 466 -3.85 -1.94 -18.15
N ALA A 467 -4.88 -1.12 -17.92
CA ALA A 467 -6.27 -1.56 -18.02
C ALA A 467 -6.56 -2.18 -19.40
N ALA A 468 -6.06 -1.57 -20.49
CA ALA A 468 -6.20 -2.09 -21.85
C ALA A 468 -5.46 -3.44 -22.04
N GLU A 469 -4.25 -3.59 -21.49
CA GLU A 469 -3.57 -4.88 -21.52
C GLU A 469 -4.34 -5.95 -20.72
N THR A 470 -4.82 -5.60 -19.53
CA THR A 470 -5.59 -6.46 -18.64
C THR A 470 -6.89 -6.93 -19.29
N GLU A 471 -7.61 -6.06 -19.99
CA GLU A 471 -8.79 -6.42 -20.80
C GLU A 471 -8.43 -7.44 -21.88
N ARG A 472 -7.32 -7.25 -22.59
CA ARG A 472 -6.83 -8.20 -23.62
C ARG A 472 -6.35 -9.52 -23.02
N ILE A 473 -5.93 -9.54 -21.77
CA ILE A 473 -5.62 -10.79 -21.05
C ILE A 473 -6.93 -11.51 -20.70
N GLY A 474 -7.91 -10.77 -20.18
CA GLY A 474 -9.20 -11.29 -19.73
C GLY A 474 -10.11 -11.77 -20.85
N THR A 475 -10.08 -11.12 -22.01
CA THR A 475 -10.95 -11.38 -23.16
C THR A 475 -10.71 -12.77 -23.75
N ALA A 476 -11.77 -13.58 -23.82
CA ALA A 476 -11.72 -14.91 -24.41
C ALA A 476 -11.58 -14.86 -25.94
N GLY A 477 -10.73 -15.72 -26.51
CA GLY A 477 -10.60 -15.88 -27.96
C GLY A 477 -9.79 -14.80 -28.67
N THR A 478 -9.08 -13.93 -27.94
CA THR A 478 -8.15 -12.96 -28.52
C THR A 478 -6.79 -13.60 -28.87
N ASP A 479 -6.29 -13.26 -30.05
CA ASP A 479 -4.98 -13.69 -30.57
C ASP A 479 -3.88 -12.64 -30.35
N THR A 480 -4.17 -11.53 -29.66
CA THR A 480 -3.17 -10.51 -29.37
C THR A 480 -1.99 -11.14 -28.64
N PRO A 481 -0.73 -10.95 -29.07
CA PRO A 481 0.42 -11.44 -28.33
C PRO A 481 0.46 -10.83 -26.94
N LEU A 482 0.73 -11.65 -25.93
CA LEU A 482 1.05 -11.18 -24.58
C LEU A 482 2.50 -10.69 -24.54
N LEU A 483 2.81 -9.84 -23.54
CA LEU A 483 4.17 -9.33 -23.34
C LEU A 483 5.20 -10.48 -23.36
N ASN A 484 6.27 -10.29 -24.13
CA ASN A 484 7.39 -11.23 -24.27
C ASN A 484 7.00 -12.68 -24.62
N CYS A 485 5.84 -12.87 -25.27
CA CYS A 485 5.34 -14.20 -25.64
C CYS A 485 5.19 -14.40 -27.15
N THR A 486 5.54 -15.60 -27.61
CA THR A 486 5.04 -16.13 -28.89
C THR A 486 3.55 -16.48 -28.80
N PRO A 487 2.82 -16.67 -29.91
CA PRO A 487 1.41 -17.04 -29.88
C PRO A 487 1.11 -18.31 -29.06
N ALA A 488 1.98 -19.33 -29.11
CA ALA A 488 1.83 -20.55 -28.33
C ALA A 488 2.02 -20.30 -26.82
N GLN A 489 2.99 -19.47 -26.44
CA GLN A 489 3.19 -19.07 -25.04
C GLN A 489 2.03 -18.20 -24.54
N SER A 490 1.51 -17.29 -25.38
CA SER A 490 0.32 -16.51 -25.06
C SER A 490 -0.91 -17.39 -24.84
N ALA A 491 -1.12 -18.40 -25.70
CA ALA A 491 -2.19 -19.37 -25.52
C ALA A 491 -2.03 -20.18 -24.22
N ARG A 492 -0.80 -20.54 -23.85
CA ARG A 492 -0.49 -21.20 -22.56
C ARG A 492 -0.83 -20.31 -21.37
N GLN A 493 -0.41 -19.06 -21.36
CA GLN A 493 -0.74 -18.13 -20.27
C GLN A 493 -2.26 -17.85 -20.21
N ARG A 494 -2.94 -17.74 -21.35
CA ARG A 494 -4.41 -17.68 -21.43
C ARG A 494 -5.10 -19.02 -21.13
N ALA A 495 -4.40 -20.05 -20.67
CA ALA A 495 -5.03 -21.21 -20.05
C ALA A 495 -5.02 -21.14 -18.51
N LYS A 496 -4.32 -20.15 -17.93
CA LYS A 496 -4.14 -19.97 -16.49
C LYS A 496 -5.05 -18.85 -15.94
N PRO A 497 -5.36 -18.87 -14.63
CA PRO A 497 -5.89 -17.70 -13.94
C PRO A 497 -4.88 -16.55 -14.00
N PHE A 498 -5.37 -15.32 -14.08
CA PHE A 498 -4.55 -14.12 -14.12
C PHE A 498 -4.62 -13.32 -12.82
N LEU A 499 -3.48 -12.81 -12.36
CA LEU A 499 -3.34 -11.96 -11.17
C LEU A 499 -2.48 -10.75 -11.51
N LEU A 500 -2.84 -9.60 -10.95
CA LEU A 500 -1.92 -8.48 -10.83
C LEU A 500 -1.18 -8.60 -9.49
N CYS A 501 0.06 -9.09 -9.47
CA CYS A 501 0.81 -9.16 -8.22
C CYS A 501 1.20 -7.79 -7.68
N GLU A 502 1.22 -6.78 -8.56
CA GLU A 502 1.35 -5.36 -8.23
C GLU A 502 0.52 -4.56 -9.23
N TYR A 503 -0.26 -3.61 -8.75
CA TYR A 503 -0.97 -2.63 -9.58
C TYR A 503 -1.28 -1.39 -8.77
N ALA A 504 -1.77 -0.34 -9.45
CA ALA A 504 -2.26 0.87 -8.82
C ALA A 504 -1.26 1.43 -7.79
N HIS A 505 -0.07 1.78 -8.28
CA HIS A 505 1.03 2.28 -7.45
C HIS A 505 0.58 3.51 -6.64
N ALA A 506 0.68 3.42 -5.31
CA ALA A 506 0.01 4.30 -4.35
C ALA A 506 0.87 5.49 -3.90
N MET A 507 2.00 5.73 -4.57
CA MET A 507 2.91 6.83 -4.26
C MET A 507 2.28 8.21 -4.37
N GLY A 508 2.35 8.94 -3.25
CA GLY A 508 1.85 10.30 -3.11
C GLY A 508 0.34 10.40 -3.31
N ASN A 509 -0.09 11.42 -4.07
CA ASN A 509 -1.50 11.60 -4.42
C ASN A 509 -1.88 10.73 -5.62
N GLY A 510 -2.49 9.59 -5.32
CA GLY A 510 -2.85 8.52 -6.25
C GLY A 510 -3.03 7.21 -5.50
N PRO A 511 -3.54 6.14 -6.13
CA PRO A 511 -3.65 5.95 -7.56
C PRO A 511 -5.04 6.32 -8.11
N GLY A 512 -5.09 6.68 -9.39
CA GLY A 512 -6.29 6.60 -10.20
C GLY A 512 -6.50 5.18 -10.75
N ALA A 513 -7.60 5.00 -11.48
CA ALA A 513 -7.94 3.81 -12.27
C ALA A 513 -8.31 2.51 -11.51
N LEU A 514 -8.41 2.55 -10.17
CA LEU A 514 -8.82 1.40 -9.36
C LEU A 514 -10.16 0.79 -9.84
N ASP A 515 -11.12 1.64 -10.18
CA ASP A 515 -12.45 1.22 -10.65
C ASP A 515 -12.45 0.64 -12.06
N GLN A 516 -11.56 1.08 -12.96
CA GLN A 516 -11.38 0.42 -14.26
C GLN A 516 -10.91 -1.03 -14.09
N TYR A 517 -9.91 -1.27 -13.23
CA TYR A 517 -9.44 -2.64 -12.97
C TYR A 517 -10.53 -3.50 -12.33
N GLU A 518 -11.24 -2.99 -11.33
CA GLU A 518 -12.32 -3.75 -10.67
C GLU A 518 -13.47 -4.08 -11.63
N ALA A 519 -13.81 -3.16 -12.55
CA ALA A 519 -14.79 -3.42 -13.60
C ALA A 519 -14.38 -4.60 -14.50
N LEU A 520 -13.10 -4.66 -14.91
CA LEU A 520 -12.57 -5.77 -15.71
C LEU A 520 -12.62 -7.09 -14.94
N VAL A 521 -12.34 -7.09 -13.64
CA VAL A 521 -12.43 -8.29 -12.77
C VAL A 521 -13.86 -8.83 -12.71
N HIS A 522 -14.87 -7.95 -12.72
CA HIS A 522 -16.25 -8.38 -12.79
C HIS A 522 -16.66 -8.90 -14.16
N GLU A 523 -16.12 -8.33 -15.24
CA GLU A 523 -16.45 -8.69 -16.62
C GLU A 523 -15.78 -10.01 -17.06
N HIS A 524 -14.52 -10.20 -16.70
CA HIS A 524 -13.70 -11.32 -17.18
C HIS A 524 -13.34 -12.27 -16.05
N PRO A 525 -13.96 -13.46 -15.96
CA PRO A 525 -13.74 -14.33 -14.81
C PRO A 525 -12.32 -14.93 -14.72
N ARG A 526 -11.46 -14.72 -15.74
CA ARG A 526 -10.02 -15.07 -15.74
C ARG A 526 -9.21 -14.17 -14.85
N LEU A 527 -9.62 -12.91 -14.72
CA LEU A 527 -8.92 -11.92 -13.92
C LEU A 527 -9.31 -12.16 -12.48
N HIS A 528 -8.36 -12.44 -11.60
CA HIS A 528 -8.64 -12.75 -10.20
C HIS A 528 -8.40 -11.56 -9.27
N GLY A 529 -8.37 -10.33 -9.79
CA GLY A 529 -8.03 -9.15 -9.01
C GLY A 529 -6.53 -8.95 -8.92
N GLY A 530 -6.08 -8.32 -7.84
CA GLY A 530 -4.68 -7.95 -7.68
C GLY A 530 -4.31 -7.45 -6.30
N PHE A 531 -3.04 -7.07 -6.18
CA PHE A 531 -2.43 -6.59 -4.95
C PHE A 531 -1.88 -5.18 -5.19
N VAL A 532 -2.42 -4.19 -4.48
CA VAL A 532 -1.94 -2.81 -4.57
C VAL A 532 -0.47 -2.73 -4.17
N TRP A 533 0.32 -1.92 -4.87
CA TRP A 533 1.67 -1.52 -4.44
C TRP A 533 1.64 -0.10 -3.83
N GLU A 534 1.91 0.10 -2.55
CA GLU A 534 1.91 -0.91 -1.50
C GLU A 534 1.12 -0.47 -0.27
N TRP A 535 1.20 -1.24 0.82
CA TRP A 535 0.38 -0.99 2.00
C TRP A 535 0.81 0.27 2.76
N ARG A 536 2.11 0.59 2.86
CA ARG A 536 2.62 1.61 3.77
C ARG A 536 3.93 2.25 3.28
N ASP A 537 4.05 3.56 3.47
CA ASP A 537 5.31 4.28 3.32
C ASP A 537 6.38 3.79 4.33
N HIS A 538 7.60 3.61 3.86
CA HIS A 538 8.73 3.14 4.68
C HIS A 538 9.59 4.26 5.27
N GLY A 539 9.04 5.46 5.46
CA GLY A 539 9.78 6.58 6.03
C GLY A 539 10.38 6.29 7.41
N ILE A 540 11.65 6.67 7.59
CA ILE A 540 12.37 6.48 8.85
C ILE A 540 12.26 7.74 9.69
N LEU A 541 11.75 7.61 10.92
CA LEU A 541 11.58 8.74 11.82
C LEU A 541 12.95 9.29 12.24
N THR A 542 13.22 10.55 11.90
CA THR A 542 14.44 11.27 12.30
C THR A 542 14.13 12.73 12.62
N THR A 543 15.16 13.52 12.91
CA THR A 543 15.04 14.91 13.37
C THR A 543 15.58 15.88 12.34
N ALA A 544 14.78 16.88 11.98
CA ALA A 544 15.15 17.97 11.07
C ALA A 544 16.15 18.94 11.73
N PRO A 545 16.81 19.83 10.95
CA PRO A 545 17.76 20.80 11.49
C PRO A 545 17.20 21.75 12.55
N ASP A 546 15.87 21.97 12.56
CA ASP A 546 15.17 22.82 13.54
C ASP A 546 14.70 22.06 14.80
N GLY A 547 14.93 20.74 14.86
CA GLY A 547 14.54 19.86 15.96
C GLY A 547 13.16 19.21 15.81
N SER A 548 12.42 19.47 14.74
CA SER A 548 11.15 18.80 14.46
C SER A 548 11.36 17.36 13.97
N ALA A 549 10.41 16.47 14.27
CA ALA A 549 10.45 15.11 13.76
C ALA A 549 9.89 15.06 12.33
N TYR A 550 10.51 14.26 11.46
CA TYR A 550 10.01 13.99 10.12
C TYR A 550 10.36 12.55 9.69
N HIS A 551 9.69 12.08 8.65
CA HIS A 551 9.94 10.78 8.05
C HIS A 551 10.90 10.97 6.86
N ALA A 552 12.14 10.50 7.04
CA ALA A 552 13.17 10.53 6.01
C ALA A 552 12.98 9.44 4.96
N TYR A 553 13.37 9.75 3.73
CA TYR A 553 13.43 8.83 2.60
C TYR A 553 14.84 8.80 2.00
N GLY A 554 15.05 8.07 0.89
CA GLY A 554 16.40 7.88 0.34
C GLY A 554 17.11 9.18 -0.03
N GLY A 555 18.37 9.30 0.39
CA GLY A 555 19.21 10.49 0.20
C GLY A 555 19.34 11.34 1.47
N ASP A 556 18.40 11.24 2.41
CA ASP A 556 18.43 12.00 3.67
C ASP A 556 19.52 11.51 4.63
N PHE A 557 20.01 10.28 4.42
CA PHE A 557 21.08 9.68 5.21
C PHE A 557 22.46 9.80 4.56
N GLY A 558 22.56 10.54 3.45
CA GLY A 558 23.83 10.81 2.77
C GLY A 558 24.33 9.64 1.92
N GLU A 559 23.41 8.81 1.42
CA GLU A 559 23.73 7.73 0.49
C GLU A 559 24.45 8.26 -0.77
N VAL A 560 25.38 7.47 -1.31
CA VAL A 560 26.07 7.80 -2.56
C VAL A 560 25.16 7.64 -3.78
N VAL A 561 24.32 6.60 -3.75
CA VAL A 561 23.25 6.33 -4.70
C VAL A 561 21.99 6.04 -3.90
N HIS A 562 20.85 6.57 -4.36
CA HIS A 562 19.54 6.35 -3.75
C HIS A 562 18.44 6.60 -4.78
N ASP A 563 17.22 6.17 -4.46
CA ASP A 563 16.04 6.33 -5.32
C ASP A 563 14.98 7.29 -4.73
N GLY A 564 15.40 8.13 -3.78
CA GLY A 564 14.59 9.27 -3.31
C GLY A 564 13.40 8.84 -2.47
N ASN A 565 12.25 9.47 -2.71
CA ASN A 565 11.00 9.19 -2.00
C ASN A 565 10.23 8.00 -2.58
N PHE A 566 10.82 7.20 -3.47
CA PHE A 566 10.14 6.04 -4.06
C PHE A 566 9.77 4.98 -3.00
N VAL A 567 10.45 4.98 -1.85
CA VAL A 567 10.09 4.18 -0.65
C VAL A 567 8.85 4.69 0.12
N MET A 568 8.26 5.80 -0.33
CA MET A 568 7.08 6.47 0.26
C MET A 568 5.87 6.28 -0.67
N ASP A 569 5.52 5.02 -0.91
CA ASP A 569 4.62 4.54 -1.94
C ASP A 569 3.39 3.78 -1.41
N GLY A 570 2.99 4.09 -0.18
CA GLY A 570 1.94 3.38 0.54
C GLY A 570 0.53 3.98 0.47
N MET A 571 -0.47 3.11 0.58
CA MET A 571 -1.85 3.49 0.93
C MET A 571 -2.00 4.04 2.37
N LEU A 572 -0.97 3.84 3.21
CA LEU A 572 -0.80 4.44 4.53
C LEU A 572 0.47 5.26 4.57
N LEU A 573 0.41 6.40 5.26
CA LEU A 573 1.61 7.11 5.66
C LEU A 573 2.39 6.30 6.72
N SER A 574 3.65 6.66 6.93
CA SER A 574 4.56 6.01 7.89
C SER A 574 4.00 5.92 9.31
N ASP A 575 3.15 6.86 9.71
CA ASP A 575 2.56 6.98 11.05
C ASP A 575 1.15 6.35 11.18
N ASP A 576 0.82 5.37 10.33
CA ASP A 576 -0.47 4.66 10.31
C ASP A 576 -1.66 5.47 9.79
N VAL A 577 -1.47 6.71 9.33
CA VAL A 577 -2.56 7.55 8.81
C VAL A 577 -3.01 7.05 7.43
N PRO A 578 -4.30 6.69 7.25
CA PRO A 578 -4.83 6.32 5.95
C PRO A 578 -4.88 7.48 4.96
N THR A 579 -4.31 7.28 3.79
CA THR A 579 -4.41 8.26 2.70
C THR A 579 -5.82 8.20 2.07
N PRO A 580 -6.25 9.25 1.34
CA PRO A 580 -7.50 9.26 0.57
C PRO A 580 -7.65 8.05 -0.35
N SER A 581 -6.53 7.59 -0.91
CA SER A 581 -6.42 6.44 -1.80
C SER A 581 -6.90 5.14 -1.17
N LEU A 582 -6.67 4.95 0.14
CA LEU A 582 -7.17 3.77 0.84
C LEU A 582 -8.69 3.80 1.03
N TYR A 583 -9.27 4.99 1.22
CA TYR A 583 -10.72 5.14 1.22
C TYR A 583 -11.31 4.87 -0.16
N GLU A 584 -10.66 5.36 -1.23
CA GLU A 584 -11.05 5.09 -2.62
C GLU A 584 -11.03 3.59 -2.90
N TYR A 585 -9.92 2.91 -2.56
CA TYR A 585 -9.79 1.45 -2.66
C TYR A 585 -10.96 0.75 -1.97
N LYS A 586 -11.22 1.07 -0.69
CA LYS A 586 -12.32 0.47 0.08
C LYS A 586 -13.68 0.61 -0.61
N ALA A 587 -13.95 1.77 -1.21
CA ALA A 587 -15.20 2.05 -1.92
C ALA A 587 -15.30 1.27 -3.23
N VAL A 588 -14.19 1.13 -3.95
CA VAL A 588 -14.11 0.35 -5.20
C VAL A 588 -14.31 -1.14 -4.94
N VAL A 589 -13.59 -1.72 -3.97
CA VAL A 589 -13.59 -3.17 -3.71
C VAL A 589 -14.70 -3.63 -2.75
N GLN A 590 -15.69 -2.79 -2.47
CA GLN A 590 -16.72 -3.11 -1.49
C GLN A 590 -17.44 -4.44 -1.82
N PRO A 591 -17.61 -5.34 -0.84
CA PRO A 591 -18.10 -6.70 -1.10
C PRO A 591 -19.62 -6.77 -1.34
N VAL A 592 -20.32 -5.64 -1.26
CA VAL A 592 -21.75 -5.53 -1.53
C VAL A 592 -21.99 -4.38 -2.50
N ARG A 593 -22.64 -4.68 -3.62
CA ARG A 593 -22.94 -3.71 -4.67
C ARG A 593 -24.41 -3.35 -4.69
N PHE A 594 -24.70 -2.07 -4.92
CA PHE A 594 -26.05 -1.53 -5.00
C PHE A 594 -26.36 -0.98 -6.39
N VAL A 595 -27.56 -1.24 -6.91
CA VAL A 595 -28.05 -0.63 -8.16
C VAL A 595 -29.47 -0.13 -7.95
N PHE A 596 -29.71 1.16 -8.16
CA PHE A 596 -31.04 1.77 -8.02
C PHE A 596 -31.87 1.64 -9.31
N ASP A 597 -33.15 1.33 -9.15
CA ASP A 597 -34.16 1.38 -10.22
C ASP A 597 -35.46 1.95 -9.65
N GLY A 598 -35.70 3.24 -9.89
CA GLY A 598 -36.82 3.99 -9.31
C GLY A 598 -36.83 3.90 -7.78
N ASP A 599 -37.91 3.35 -7.22
CA ASP A 599 -38.11 3.17 -5.78
C ASP A 599 -37.64 1.79 -5.28
N LYS A 600 -36.74 1.14 -6.01
CA LYS A 600 -36.11 -0.13 -5.61
C LYS A 600 -34.59 -0.04 -5.69
N VAL A 601 -33.94 -0.91 -4.93
CA VAL A 601 -32.49 -1.12 -4.98
C VAL A 601 -32.20 -2.62 -5.06
N ALA A 602 -31.34 -3.00 -6.01
CA ALA A 602 -30.76 -4.34 -6.04
C ALA A 602 -29.53 -4.36 -5.14
N VAL A 603 -29.49 -5.31 -4.20
CA VAL A 603 -28.34 -5.61 -3.34
C VAL A 603 -27.69 -6.89 -3.87
N THR A 604 -26.44 -6.80 -4.31
CA THR A 604 -25.66 -7.94 -4.82
C THR A 604 -24.54 -8.27 -3.85
N ASN A 605 -24.50 -9.52 -3.38
CA ASN A 605 -23.42 -10.01 -2.54
C ASN A 605 -22.27 -10.53 -3.41
N LEU A 606 -21.15 -9.80 -3.45
CA LEU A 606 -19.97 -10.13 -4.25
C LEU A 606 -18.96 -11.02 -3.51
N ARG A 607 -19.25 -11.38 -2.25
CA ARG A 607 -18.39 -12.26 -1.43
C ARG A 607 -18.19 -13.64 -2.06
N HIS A 608 -17.09 -14.27 -1.69
CA HIS A 608 -16.69 -15.62 -2.08
C HIS A 608 -17.59 -16.70 -1.46
N SER A 609 -17.86 -16.60 -0.16
CA SER A 609 -18.46 -17.67 0.64
C SER A 609 -19.54 -17.20 1.62
N ALA A 610 -19.37 -16.07 2.29
CA ALA A 610 -20.31 -15.60 3.30
C ALA A 610 -21.56 -14.97 2.68
N ASP A 611 -22.73 -15.29 3.24
CA ASP A 611 -23.97 -14.55 2.99
C ASP A 611 -23.92 -13.14 3.63
N THR A 612 -25.03 -12.39 3.59
CA THR A 612 -25.13 -11.04 4.18
C THR A 612 -25.75 -11.03 5.59
N SER A 613 -25.80 -12.16 6.29
CA SER A 613 -26.45 -12.24 7.63
C SER A 613 -25.67 -11.49 8.72
N ASP A 614 -24.38 -11.27 8.52
CA ASP A 614 -23.50 -10.44 9.34
C ASP A 614 -23.70 -8.94 9.11
N LEU A 615 -24.53 -8.54 8.14
CA LEU A 615 -24.74 -7.14 7.75
C LEU A 615 -26.13 -6.64 8.13
N ARG A 616 -26.21 -5.35 8.46
CA ARG A 616 -27.45 -4.56 8.54
C ARG A 616 -27.37 -3.43 7.54
N PHE A 617 -28.50 -3.05 6.96
CA PHE A 617 -28.56 -2.00 5.96
C PHE A 617 -29.27 -0.79 6.54
N ARG A 618 -28.57 0.34 6.63
CA ARG A 618 -29.10 1.60 7.16
C ARG A 618 -29.25 2.58 6.02
N TRP A 619 -30.34 3.32 6.00
CA TRP A 619 -30.54 4.40 5.05
C TRP A 619 -30.71 5.73 5.78
N ARG A 620 -30.31 6.81 5.11
CA ARG A 620 -30.59 8.19 5.55
C ARG A 620 -30.90 9.07 4.35
N VAL A 621 -31.72 10.08 4.57
CA VAL A 621 -32.09 11.10 3.60
C VAL A 621 -31.63 12.45 4.13
N GLU A 622 -30.94 13.20 3.27
CA GLU A 622 -30.37 14.49 3.60
C GLU A 622 -30.88 15.55 2.62
N HIS A 623 -31.38 16.68 3.15
CA HIS A 623 -31.73 17.88 2.37
C HIS A 623 -30.59 18.90 2.51
N ASP A 624 -29.92 19.23 1.41
CA ASP A 624 -28.71 20.07 1.40
C ASP A 624 -27.67 19.63 2.46
N GLY A 625 -27.52 18.31 2.65
CA GLY A 625 -26.62 17.70 3.64
C GLY A 625 -27.12 17.72 5.08
N THR A 626 -28.35 18.16 5.35
CA THR A 626 -28.99 18.09 6.67
C THR A 626 -29.86 16.84 6.75
N PRO A 627 -29.63 15.91 7.69
CA PRO A 627 -30.47 14.72 7.85
C PRO A 627 -31.93 15.08 8.15
N VAL A 628 -32.86 14.48 7.40
CA VAL A 628 -34.31 14.69 7.57
C VAL A 628 -35.07 13.41 7.85
N ASP A 629 -34.53 12.26 7.45
CA ASP A 629 -35.12 10.95 7.71
C ASP A 629 -34.04 9.87 7.70
N ALA A 630 -34.26 8.77 8.42
CA ALA A 630 -33.34 7.65 8.47
C ALA A 630 -34.03 6.40 9.04
N GLY A 631 -33.48 5.23 8.73
CA GLY A 631 -33.96 3.98 9.28
C GLY A 631 -33.12 2.78 8.84
N ASP A 632 -33.64 1.59 9.16
CA ASP A 632 -33.11 0.33 8.64
C ASP A 632 -33.86 -0.06 7.36
N LEU A 633 -33.14 -0.67 6.43
CA LEU A 633 -33.68 -1.27 5.21
C LEU A 633 -33.73 -2.78 5.41
N GLU A 634 -34.92 -3.35 5.35
CA GLU A 634 -35.13 -4.80 5.46
C GLU A 634 -34.65 -5.50 4.19
N VAL A 635 -33.42 -6.01 4.23
CA VAL A 635 -32.80 -6.78 3.14
C VAL A 635 -32.78 -8.25 3.54
N PRO A 636 -33.47 -9.16 2.79
CA PRO A 636 -33.34 -10.59 3.00
C PRO A 636 -31.88 -11.04 2.89
N VAL A 637 -31.48 -12.06 3.65
CA VAL A 637 -30.13 -12.62 3.56
C VAL A 637 -29.85 -13.04 2.11
N VAL A 638 -28.81 -12.46 1.50
CA VAL A 638 -28.39 -12.74 0.14
C VAL A 638 -27.17 -13.67 0.18
N ALA A 639 -27.28 -14.84 -0.45
CA ALA A 639 -26.17 -15.78 -0.53
C ALA A 639 -24.99 -15.19 -1.35
N ALA A 640 -23.77 -15.68 -1.11
CA ALA A 640 -22.59 -15.28 -1.87
C ALA A 640 -22.81 -15.46 -3.38
N GLY A 641 -22.59 -14.39 -4.17
CA GLY A 641 -22.76 -14.36 -5.62
C GLY A 641 -24.20 -14.11 -6.11
N GLU A 642 -25.18 -13.97 -5.21
CA GLU A 642 -26.57 -13.69 -5.57
C GLU A 642 -26.95 -12.20 -5.44
N SER A 643 -28.13 -11.86 -5.97
CA SER A 643 -28.72 -10.51 -5.90
C SER A 643 -30.18 -10.56 -5.44
N GLY A 644 -30.59 -9.59 -4.63
CA GLY A 644 -31.98 -9.41 -4.20
C GLY A 644 -32.47 -7.98 -4.43
N TRP A 645 -33.73 -7.82 -4.86
CA TRP A 645 -34.38 -6.52 -5.00
C TRP A 645 -35.14 -6.15 -3.72
N VAL A 646 -34.93 -4.93 -3.23
CA VAL A 646 -35.59 -4.40 -2.04
C VAL A 646 -36.30 -3.10 -2.39
N SER A 647 -37.51 -2.91 -1.86
CA SER A 647 -38.24 -1.65 -2.03
C SER A 647 -37.69 -0.60 -1.08
N LEU A 648 -37.47 0.61 -1.60
CA LEU A 648 -37.06 1.73 -0.79
C LEU A 648 -38.24 2.22 0.06
N PRO A 649 -37.97 2.74 1.27
CA PRO A 649 -38.98 3.47 2.03
C PRO A 649 -39.38 4.75 1.27
N PRO A 650 -40.56 5.34 1.58
CA PRO A 650 -40.92 6.64 1.03
C PRO A 650 -39.85 7.69 1.36
N VAL A 651 -39.18 8.22 0.34
CA VAL A 651 -38.12 9.22 0.50
C VAL A 651 -38.75 10.62 0.49
N PRO A 652 -38.63 11.42 1.57
CA PRO A 652 -39.07 12.81 1.55
C PRO A 652 -38.16 13.63 0.62
N VAL A 653 -38.72 14.10 -0.50
CA VAL A 653 -38.00 14.95 -1.46
C VAL A 653 -38.29 16.41 -1.16
N ALA A 654 -37.24 17.22 -1.01
CA ALA A 654 -37.38 18.65 -0.81
C ALA A 654 -37.95 19.32 -2.08
N PRO A 655 -38.88 20.28 -1.94
CA PRO A 655 -39.41 21.02 -3.10
C PRO A 655 -38.37 21.97 -3.72
N GLU A 656 -37.40 22.40 -2.91
CA GLU A 656 -36.25 23.24 -3.29
C GLU A 656 -34.99 22.64 -2.65
N GLY A 657 -33.82 22.78 -3.30
CA GLY A 657 -32.55 22.21 -2.83
C GLY A 657 -32.28 20.78 -3.32
N GLU A 658 -31.17 20.20 -2.86
CA GLU A 658 -30.75 18.84 -3.20
C GLU A 658 -31.25 17.82 -2.14
N THR A 659 -31.76 16.67 -2.57
CA THR A 659 -32.14 15.54 -1.71
C THR A 659 -31.27 14.33 -2.04
N TRP A 660 -30.52 13.83 -1.05
CA TRP A 660 -29.64 12.68 -1.22
C TRP A 660 -30.06 11.52 -0.33
N LEU A 661 -30.26 10.34 -0.91
CA LEU A 661 -30.45 9.08 -0.20
C LEU A 661 -29.10 8.36 -0.11
N THR A 662 -28.68 8.01 1.11
CA THR A 662 -27.51 7.15 1.34
C THR A 662 -27.95 5.82 1.93
N ILE A 663 -27.37 4.70 1.46
CA ILE A 663 -27.52 3.37 2.06
C ILE A 663 -26.13 2.86 2.46
N ASP A 664 -25.98 2.46 3.72
CA ASP A 664 -24.77 1.86 4.28
C ASP A 664 -25.06 0.40 4.67
N ALA A 665 -24.24 -0.54 4.19
CA ALA A 665 -24.14 -1.87 4.78
C ALA A 665 -23.12 -1.86 5.91
N VAL A 666 -23.57 -2.16 7.12
CA VAL A 666 -22.77 -2.10 8.34
C VAL A 666 -22.73 -3.44 9.06
N LEU A 667 -21.66 -3.70 9.81
CA LEU A 667 -21.57 -4.91 10.65
C LEU A 667 -22.72 -4.95 11.67
N ALA A 668 -23.46 -6.07 11.66
CA ALA A 668 -24.58 -6.32 12.57
C ALA A 668 -24.12 -6.54 14.02
N THR A 669 -22.92 -7.10 14.20
CA THR A 669 -22.23 -7.37 15.47
C THR A 669 -20.74 -7.05 15.31
N ALA A 670 -20.02 -6.87 16.42
CA ALA A 670 -18.57 -6.67 16.34
C ALA A 670 -17.86 -7.90 15.75
N ALA A 671 -16.80 -7.65 14.99
CA ALA A 671 -15.86 -8.64 14.49
C ALA A 671 -14.50 -8.45 15.18
N PRO A 672 -13.57 -9.44 15.15
CA PRO A 672 -12.25 -9.29 15.76
C PRO A 672 -11.44 -8.07 15.27
N TRP A 673 -11.77 -7.53 14.10
CA TRP A 673 -11.06 -6.42 13.44
C TRP A 673 -11.84 -5.10 13.41
N ALA A 674 -13.13 -5.08 13.79
CA ALA A 674 -13.95 -3.87 13.76
C ALA A 674 -15.15 -3.91 14.73
N PRO A 675 -15.58 -2.75 15.27
CA PRO A 675 -16.76 -2.67 16.10
C PRO A 675 -18.06 -2.91 15.31
N GLN A 676 -19.13 -3.23 16.04
CA GLN A 676 -20.48 -3.23 15.50
C GLN A 676 -20.80 -1.87 14.85
N GLY A 677 -21.45 -1.87 13.69
CA GLY A 677 -21.80 -0.66 12.96
C GLY A 677 -20.69 -0.12 12.06
N HIS A 678 -19.54 -0.78 11.97
CA HIS A 678 -18.52 -0.47 10.96
C HIS A 678 -19.11 -0.56 9.54
N VAL A 679 -18.88 0.48 8.74
CA VAL A 679 -19.38 0.57 7.35
C VAL A 679 -18.49 -0.26 6.43
N VAL A 680 -19.10 -1.25 5.79
CA VAL A 680 -18.44 -2.17 4.84
C VAL A 680 -18.66 -1.70 3.40
N ALA A 681 -19.87 -1.22 3.08
CA ALA A 681 -20.24 -0.74 1.76
C ALA A 681 -21.20 0.45 1.87
N THR A 682 -21.11 1.40 0.94
CA THR A 682 -21.95 2.60 0.89
C THR A 682 -22.35 2.91 -0.55
N VAL A 683 -23.57 3.42 -0.73
CA VAL A 683 -24.02 3.99 -2.01
C VAL A 683 -24.87 5.24 -1.77
N GLN A 684 -24.82 6.19 -2.70
CA GLN A 684 -25.72 7.35 -2.73
C GLN A 684 -26.57 7.40 -4.01
N SER A 685 -27.74 7.99 -3.89
CA SER A 685 -28.65 8.28 -5.01
C SER A 685 -29.19 9.70 -4.86
N ASP A 686 -29.04 10.49 -5.92
CA ASP A 686 -29.67 11.81 -6.05
C ASP A 686 -31.17 11.63 -6.27
N ARG A 687 -31.98 12.26 -5.41
CA ARG A 687 -33.45 12.26 -5.44
C ARG A 687 -34.02 13.65 -5.67
N SER A 688 -33.15 14.61 -6.00
CA SER A 688 -33.51 16.01 -6.18
C SER A 688 -34.45 16.19 -7.39
N PRO A 689 -35.40 17.13 -7.34
CA PRO A 689 -36.09 17.57 -8.54
C PRO A 689 -35.09 18.24 -9.49
N HIS A 690 -35.37 18.24 -10.80
CA HIS A 690 -34.54 18.96 -11.75
C HIS A 690 -34.56 20.47 -11.45
N ILE A 691 -33.42 21.01 -11.01
CA ILE A 691 -33.23 22.44 -10.76
C ILE A 691 -32.66 23.09 -12.03
N PRO A 692 -33.37 24.02 -12.68
CA PRO A 692 -32.84 24.73 -13.84
C PRO A 692 -31.60 25.53 -13.49
N VAL A 693 -30.55 25.44 -14.32
CA VAL A 693 -29.37 26.30 -14.20
C VAL A 693 -29.80 27.77 -14.31
N PRO A 694 -29.48 28.64 -13.34
CA PRO A 694 -29.85 30.05 -13.40
C PRO A 694 -29.26 30.72 -14.65
N ALA A 695 -30.10 31.37 -15.45
CA ALA A 695 -29.67 32.04 -16.67
C ALA A 695 -28.65 33.16 -16.37
N VAL A 696 -27.59 33.23 -17.19
CA VAL A 696 -26.61 34.32 -17.12
C VAL A 696 -27.24 35.59 -17.70
N ARG A 697 -27.21 36.69 -16.95
CA ARG A 697 -27.64 38.00 -17.44
C ARG A 697 -26.50 38.68 -18.18
N HIS A 698 -26.60 38.76 -19.50
CA HIS A 698 -25.64 39.52 -20.30
C HIS A 698 -25.86 41.02 -20.11
N ARG A 699 -24.76 41.75 -19.85
CA ARG A 699 -24.74 43.20 -19.72
C ARG A 699 -24.08 43.81 -20.95
N THR A 700 -24.60 44.94 -21.42
CA THR A 700 -24.12 45.65 -22.61
C THR A 700 -23.72 47.08 -22.26
N GLY A 701 -23.01 47.76 -23.17
CA GLY A 701 -22.68 49.18 -22.99
C GLY A 701 -21.52 49.46 -22.05
N TRP A 702 -20.54 48.56 -22.01
CA TRP A 702 -19.30 48.71 -21.23
C TRP A 702 -18.48 49.93 -21.68
N ARG A 703 -17.91 50.67 -20.71
CA ARG A 703 -16.98 51.79 -20.95
C ARG A 703 -15.79 51.73 -20.00
N PRO A 704 -14.60 52.22 -20.42
CA PRO A 704 -13.42 52.28 -19.58
C PRO A 704 -13.68 53.02 -18.25
N ASP A 705 -13.08 52.51 -17.18
CA ASP A 705 -13.19 53.06 -15.84
C ASP A 705 -11.83 52.97 -15.10
N ALA A 706 -11.66 53.83 -14.09
CA ALA A 706 -10.48 53.85 -13.21
C ALA A 706 -10.87 54.37 -11.82
N GLY A 707 -10.10 54.01 -10.79
CA GLY A 707 -10.30 54.42 -9.40
C GLY A 707 -10.99 53.36 -8.53
N THR A 708 -11.52 53.81 -7.39
CA THR A 708 -12.14 52.93 -6.38
C THR A 708 -13.61 52.64 -6.69
N LEU A 709 -14.04 51.40 -6.46
CA LEU A 709 -15.43 50.96 -6.57
C LEU A 709 -15.80 50.03 -5.40
N THR A 710 -17.01 50.19 -4.88
CA THR A 710 -17.61 49.22 -3.97
C THR A 710 -18.83 48.57 -4.64
N LEU A 711 -18.84 47.23 -4.71
CA LEU A 711 -19.97 46.43 -5.19
C LEU A 711 -20.37 45.45 -4.08
N GLY A 712 -21.44 45.76 -3.35
CA GLY A 712 -21.88 44.94 -2.22
C GLY A 712 -20.77 44.78 -1.18
N ALA A 713 -20.35 43.54 -0.95
CA ALA A 713 -19.29 43.20 0.00
C ALA A 713 -17.85 43.35 -0.56
N ALA A 714 -17.68 43.71 -1.84
CA ALA A 714 -16.36 43.82 -2.49
C ALA A 714 -15.93 45.27 -2.73
N GLU A 715 -14.65 45.54 -2.51
CA GLU A 715 -13.99 46.81 -2.86
C GLU A 715 -12.88 46.57 -3.89
N PHE A 716 -12.85 47.43 -4.90
CA PHE A 716 -11.90 47.39 -6.00
C PHE A 716 -11.13 48.70 -6.09
N VAL A 717 -9.84 48.63 -6.42
CA VAL A 717 -9.00 49.77 -6.79
C VAL A 717 -8.42 49.51 -8.17
N ASP A 718 -8.76 50.36 -9.14
CA ASP A 718 -8.35 50.22 -10.55
C ASP A 718 -8.66 48.81 -11.10
N GLY A 719 -9.85 48.30 -10.73
CA GLY A 719 -10.33 46.97 -11.12
C GLY A 719 -9.69 45.79 -10.37
N CYS A 720 -8.75 46.02 -9.45
CA CYS A 720 -8.19 44.96 -8.59
C CYS A 720 -9.02 44.85 -7.32
N LEU A 721 -9.46 43.64 -6.97
CA LEU A 721 -10.10 43.38 -5.68
C LEU A 721 -9.08 43.59 -4.55
N VAL A 722 -9.43 44.41 -3.56
CA VAL A 722 -8.59 44.72 -2.40
C VAL A 722 -9.26 44.35 -1.07
N ASN A 723 -10.59 44.29 -1.05
CA ASN A 723 -11.37 43.89 0.12
C ASN A 723 -12.58 43.04 -0.28
N LEU A 724 -12.88 42.02 0.50
CA LEU A 724 -14.09 41.21 0.38
C LEU A 724 -14.60 40.90 1.78
N ALA A 725 -15.87 41.20 2.03
CA ALA A 725 -16.54 41.00 3.32
C ALA A 725 -15.76 41.61 4.51
N GLY A 726 -15.19 42.80 4.33
CA GLY A 726 -14.44 43.51 5.36
C GLY A 726 -13.00 43.03 5.54
N ARG A 727 -12.52 42.08 4.74
CA ARG A 727 -11.17 41.52 4.84
C ARG A 727 -10.32 41.83 3.62
N ALA A 728 -9.03 42.06 3.86
CA ALA A 728 -8.05 42.17 2.78
C ALA A 728 -8.05 40.88 1.96
N VAL A 729 -8.01 41.01 0.64
CA VAL A 729 -7.94 39.88 -0.29
C VAL A 729 -7.26 40.35 -1.58
N THR A 730 -6.61 39.43 -2.27
CA THR A 730 -6.23 39.65 -3.67
C THR A 730 -6.71 38.50 -4.55
N GLY A 731 -7.05 38.79 -5.80
CA GLY A 731 -7.62 37.83 -6.76
C GLY A 731 -8.89 38.36 -7.44
N PRO A 732 -9.63 37.52 -8.17
CA PRO A 732 -9.24 36.18 -8.59
C PRO A 732 -8.02 36.22 -9.52
N ARG A 733 -7.06 35.32 -9.30
CA ARG A 733 -5.92 35.09 -10.21
C ARG A 733 -6.07 33.74 -10.89
N LEU A 734 -5.92 33.68 -12.22
CA LEU A 734 -5.85 32.39 -12.91
C LEU A 734 -4.66 31.56 -12.38
N GLU A 735 -4.94 30.33 -12.00
CA GLU A 735 -3.95 29.33 -11.63
C GLU A 735 -4.14 28.11 -12.56
N LEU A 736 -3.11 27.81 -13.35
CA LEU A 736 -3.07 26.58 -14.15
C LEU A 736 -2.11 25.55 -13.55
N PHE A 737 -1.20 25.97 -12.67
CA PHE A 737 -0.20 25.11 -12.06
C PHE A 737 -0.74 24.42 -10.82
N ARG A 738 -0.40 23.14 -10.62
CA ARG A 738 -0.49 22.41 -9.35
C ARG A 738 0.89 21.96 -8.92
N ALA A 739 1.10 21.75 -7.62
CA ALA A 739 2.33 21.16 -7.15
C ALA A 739 2.40 19.73 -7.68
N PRO A 740 3.37 19.36 -8.54
CA PRO A 740 3.34 18.06 -9.20
C PRO A 740 3.30 16.92 -8.18
N THR A 741 2.35 16.01 -8.37
CA THR A 741 2.30 14.73 -7.64
C THR A 741 3.50 13.87 -8.01
N ASP A 742 3.77 12.80 -7.26
CA ASP A 742 4.82 11.85 -7.66
C ASP A 742 4.55 11.25 -9.04
N ASN A 743 3.28 10.98 -9.37
CA ASN A 743 2.86 10.57 -10.70
C ASN A 743 3.16 11.63 -11.79
N ASP A 744 3.03 12.91 -11.47
CA ASP A 744 3.31 14.00 -12.41
C ASP A 744 4.82 14.22 -12.65
N GLU A 745 5.66 13.94 -11.64
CA GLU A 745 7.13 14.04 -11.73
C GLU A 745 7.75 12.86 -12.48
N SER A 746 7.07 11.71 -12.54
CA SER A 746 7.61 10.53 -13.22
C SER A 746 7.51 10.59 -14.75
N PRO A 747 8.56 10.12 -15.47
CA PRO A 747 8.54 10.03 -16.93
C PRO A 747 7.45 9.07 -17.43
N SER A 748 7.06 9.18 -18.70
CA SER A 748 6.10 8.24 -19.30
C SER A 748 6.88 7.18 -20.07
N ASP A 749 6.53 5.92 -19.93
CA ASP A 749 7.01 4.87 -20.84
C ASP A 749 6.26 4.85 -22.18
N GLY A 750 5.34 5.81 -22.38
CA GLY A 750 4.37 5.83 -23.47
C GLY A 750 3.16 4.97 -23.13
N VAL A 751 1.95 5.51 -23.32
CA VAL A 751 0.71 4.77 -23.07
C VAL A 751 0.01 4.51 -24.40
N GLU A 752 -0.30 3.23 -24.68
CA GLU A 752 -1.21 2.88 -25.77
C GLU A 752 -2.52 3.65 -25.61
N GLU A 753 -2.94 4.36 -26.65
CA GLU A 753 -4.15 5.19 -26.70
C GLU A 753 -4.09 6.57 -25.99
N SER A 754 -2.97 6.94 -25.35
CA SER A 754 -2.77 8.32 -24.87
C SER A 754 -2.07 9.18 -25.92
N ASP A 755 -2.77 10.19 -26.45
CA ASP A 755 -2.16 11.25 -27.27
C ASP A 755 -1.54 12.38 -26.42
N ALA A 756 -1.55 12.22 -25.09
CA ALA A 756 -1.11 13.21 -24.11
C ALA A 756 0.32 12.99 -23.61
N SER A 757 0.74 11.74 -23.59
CA SER A 757 2.05 11.34 -23.09
C SER A 757 3.16 11.59 -24.13
N VAL A 758 4.32 12.02 -23.66
CA VAL A 758 5.56 12.05 -24.44
C VAL A 758 6.51 11.04 -23.79
N PRO A 759 6.94 9.98 -24.49
CA PRO A 759 7.85 8.99 -23.93
C PRO A 759 9.11 9.64 -23.36
N GLY A 760 9.49 9.25 -22.15
CA GLY A 760 10.66 9.74 -21.42
C GLY A 760 10.54 11.15 -20.84
N VAL A 761 9.37 11.78 -20.86
CA VAL A 761 9.19 13.16 -20.34
C VAL A 761 7.99 13.23 -19.39
N SER A 762 8.22 13.70 -18.16
CA SER A 762 7.21 13.86 -17.12
C SER A 762 6.21 14.98 -17.42
N ASN A 763 5.02 14.94 -16.80
CA ASN A 763 4.07 16.06 -16.89
C ASN A 763 4.64 17.32 -16.26
N ALA A 764 5.34 17.19 -15.13
CA ALA A 764 5.99 18.29 -14.43
C ALA A 764 7.03 19.01 -15.30
N GLU A 765 7.86 18.28 -16.06
CA GLU A 765 8.80 18.87 -17.02
C GLU A 765 8.07 19.64 -18.14
N LEU A 766 6.99 19.07 -18.70
CA LEU A 766 6.20 19.74 -19.73
C LEU A 766 5.57 21.03 -19.20
N TRP A 767 5.04 21.01 -17.97
CA TRP A 767 4.44 22.18 -17.33
C TRP A 767 5.45 23.30 -17.06
N ARG A 768 6.66 22.95 -16.57
CA ARG A 768 7.76 23.90 -16.36
C ARG A 768 8.28 24.46 -17.69
N ARG A 769 8.39 23.61 -18.73
CA ARG A 769 8.77 24.01 -20.09
C ARG A 769 7.78 25.05 -20.65
N ASP A 770 6.49 24.81 -20.49
CA ASP A 770 5.43 25.70 -20.95
C ASP A 770 5.23 26.91 -20.02
N GLY A 771 5.92 26.92 -18.87
CA GLY A 771 5.95 28.02 -17.91
C GLY A 771 4.68 28.19 -17.08
N LEU A 772 3.92 27.10 -16.89
CA LEU A 772 2.67 27.11 -16.14
C LEU A 772 2.87 27.52 -14.67
N ASP A 773 4.03 27.19 -14.09
CA ASP A 773 4.44 27.55 -12.73
C ASP A 773 4.67 29.05 -12.50
N ARG A 774 4.80 29.83 -13.58
CA ARG A 774 5.26 31.23 -13.56
C ARG A 774 4.41 32.17 -14.42
N LEU A 775 3.10 31.94 -14.44
CA LEU A 775 2.14 32.77 -15.14
C LEU A 775 2.13 34.22 -14.61
N THR A 776 2.04 35.16 -15.55
CA THR A 776 1.92 36.61 -15.30
C THR A 776 0.63 37.13 -15.94
N ALA A 777 -0.08 38.02 -15.23
CA ALA A 777 -1.31 38.63 -15.72
C ALA A 777 -1.04 40.07 -16.20
N ARG A 778 -1.59 40.43 -17.36
CA ARG A 778 -1.63 41.81 -17.83
C ARG A 778 -3.08 42.27 -17.99
N ARG A 779 -3.46 43.30 -17.24
CA ARG A 779 -4.75 43.98 -17.40
C ARG A 779 -4.85 44.59 -18.80
N VAL A 780 -5.90 44.21 -19.53
CA VAL A 780 -6.24 44.74 -20.85
C VAL A 780 -7.24 45.89 -20.72
N SER A 781 -8.32 45.69 -19.95
CA SER A 781 -9.30 46.75 -19.69
C SER A 781 -10.00 46.56 -18.33
N VAL A 782 -10.49 47.69 -17.81
CA VAL A 782 -11.39 47.79 -16.66
C VAL A 782 -12.60 48.60 -17.14
N GLU A 783 -13.80 48.04 -17.01
CA GLU A 783 -15.00 48.58 -17.62
C GLU A 783 -16.21 48.56 -16.68
N ARG A 784 -17.10 49.54 -16.82
CA ARG A 784 -18.42 49.59 -16.17
C ARG A 784 -19.56 49.76 -17.18
N PRO A 785 -20.79 49.34 -16.85
CA PRO A 785 -21.96 49.65 -17.67
C PRO A 785 -22.20 51.16 -17.76
N HIS A 786 -22.58 51.66 -18.93
CA HIS A 786 -22.84 53.09 -19.16
C HIS A 786 -23.99 53.67 -18.32
N ASP A 787 -24.99 52.85 -18.01
CA ASP A 787 -26.26 53.24 -17.40
C ASP A 787 -26.44 52.73 -15.95
N ARG A 788 -25.47 51.96 -15.42
CA ARG A 788 -25.54 51.40 -14.06
C ARG A 788 -24.16 51.29 -13.40
N THR A 789 -24.14 51.49 -12.08
CA THR A 789 -22.93 51.35 -11.24
C THR A 789 -22.89 50.03 -10.47
N ASP A 790 -23.69 49.05 -10.88
CA ASP A 790 -23.93 47.78 -10.19
C ASP A 790 -23.09 46.62 -10.74
N ALA A 791 -22.11 46.89 -11.62
CA ALA A 791 -21.21 45.88 -12.16
C ALA A 791 -19.84 46.44 -12.55
N LEU A 792 -18.84 45.55 -12.57
CA LEU A 792 -17.47 45.78 -12.98
C LEU A 792 -17.03 44.61 -13.88
N ARG A 793 -16.41 44.91 -15.02
CA ARG A 793 -15.77 43.94 -15.89
C ARG A 793 -14.27 44.21 -15.96
N THR A 794 -13.47 43.19 -15.74
CA THR A 794 -12.04 43.21 -16.04
C THR A 794 -11.71 42.19 -17.10
N LEU A 795 -10.81 42.57 -18.00
CA LEU A 795 -10.26 41.68 -18.99
C LEU A 795 -8.75 41.59 -18.77
N ASP A 796 -8.26 40.39 -18.47
CA ASP A 796 -6.87 40.10 -18.22
C ASP A 796 -6.33 39.14 -19.29
N LYS A 797 -5.10 39.38 -19.74
CA LYS A 797 -4.36 38.44 -20.61
C LYS A 797 -3.27 37.80 -19.76
N VAL A 798 -3.40 36.50 -19.51
CA VAL A 798 -2.47 35.73 -18.66
C VAL A 798 -1.56 34.87 -19.55
N SER A 799 -0.26 34.92 -19.30
CA SER A 799 0.75 34.17 -20.07
C SER A 799 2.04 33.99 -19.27
N ALA A 800 2.88 33.06 -19.67
CA ALA A 800 4.23 32.89 -19.13
C ALA A 800 5.24 33.79 -19.87
N ALA A 801 6.29 34.23 -19.18
CA ALA A 801 7.39 34.92 -19.84
C ALA A 801 7.99 34.04 -20.96
N ASN A 802 8.29 34.63 -22.11
CA ASN A 802 8.76 33.96 -23.33
C ASN A 802 7.74 32.97 -23.97
N SER A 803 6.43 33.11 -23.69
CA SER A 803 5.38 32.34 -24.38
C SER A 803 4.55 33.22 -25.31
N ALA A 804 4.17 32.67 -26.46
CA ALA A 804 3.16 33.26 -27.34
C ALA A 804 1.73 32.79 -27.00
N LEU A 805 1.61 31.71 -26.23
CA LEU A 805 0.33 31.18 -25.78
C LEU A 805 -0.16 31.98 -24.58
N PHE A 806 -1.48 32.15 -24.48
CA PHE A 806 -2.09 32.93 -23.41
C PHE A 806 -3.49 32.40 -23.08
N VAL A 807 -4.04 32.92 -21.99
CA VAL A 807 -5.42 32.74 -21.60
C VAL A 807 -6.04 34.11 -21.41
N MET A 808 -7.17 34.36 -22.07
CA MET A 808 -7.99 35.53 -21.78
C MET A 808 -8.87 35.19 -20.58
N VAL A 809 -8.87 36.07 -19.59
CA VAL A 809 -9.67 35.91 -18.38
C VAL A 809 -10.57 37.13 -18.27
N GLU A 810 -11.87 36.92 -18.44
CA GLU A 810 -12.88 37.95 -18.21
C GLU A 810 -13.50 37.71 -16.83
N SER A 811 -13.40 38.68 -15.93
CA SER A 811 -14.12 38.66 -14.65
C SER A 811 -15.23 39.71 -14.67
N VAL A 812 -16.47 39.28 -14.46
CA VAL A 812 -17.63 40.15 -14.30
C VAL A 812 -18.14 40.03 -12.87
N TRP A 813 -18.02 41.11 -12.12
CA TRP A 813 -18.62 41.29 -10.81
C TRP A 813 -19.92 42.07 -10.97
N SER A 814 -21.02 41.61 -10.36
CA SER A 814 -22.31 42.30 -10.46
C SER A 814 -23.16 42.10 -9.22
N LEU A 815 -24.03 43.07 -8.93
CA LEU A 815 -25.10 42.92 -7.95
C LEU A 815 -26.35 42.36 -8.62
N GLU A 816 -26.69 41.11 -8.31
CA GLU A 816 -27.89 40.44 -8.79
C GLU A 816 -28.87 40.26 -7.63
N ALA A 817 -29.99 40.98 -7.67
CA ALA A 817 -30.98 41.02 -6.58
C ALA A 817 -30.42 41.40 -5.19
N GLY A 818 -29.29 42.13 -5.16
CA GLY A 818 -28.62 42.56 -3.92
C GLY A 818 -27.47 41.65 -3.48
N GLU A 819 -27.30 40.49 -4.10
CA GLU A 819 -26.18 39.57 -3.87
C GLU A 819 -25.03 39.84 -4.84
N LEU A 820 -23.80 39.69 -4.36
CA LEU A 820 -22.60 39.85 -5.19
C LEU A 820 -22.36 38.56 -5.97
N GLU A 821 -22.45 38.62 -7.30
CA GLU A 821 -22.09 37.51 -8.21
C GLU A 821 -20.76 37.82 -8.90
N LEU A 822 -19.87 36.83 -8.93
CA LEU A 822 -18.66 36.79 -9.74
C LEU A 822 -18.83 35.73 -10.83
N ARG A 823 -18.68 36.14 -12.08
CA ARG A 823 -18.55 35.25 -13.23
C ARG A 823 -17.16 35.41 -13.84
N VAL A 824 -16.41 34.32 -13.95
CA VAL A 824 -15.10 34.30 -14.60
C VAL A 824 -15.16 33.42 -15.84
N GLU A 825 -14.88 33.99 -17.01
CA GLU A 825 -14.69 33.25 -18.26
C GLU A 825 -13.19 33.11 -18.54
N ILE A 826 -12.76 31.88 -18.81
CA ILE A 826 -11.37 31.49 -19.02
C ILE A 826 -11.27 30.92 -20.42
N GLU A 827 -10.60 31.64 -21.33
CA GLU A 827 -10.52 31.29 -22.75
C GLU A 827 -9.06 31.13 -23.20
N PRO A 828 -8.55 29.89 -23.38
CA PRO A 828 -7.23 29.68 -23.95
C PRO A 828 -7.09 30.19 -25.38
N SER A 829 -5.93 30.74 -25.71
CA SER A 829 -5.51 30.93 -27.10
C SER A 829 -5.37 29.59 -27.84
N ARG A 830 -5.40 29.61 -29.16
CA ARG A 830 -5.09 28.41 -29.96
C ARG A 830 -3.61 28.02 -29.83
N GLY A 831 -3.31 26.73 -29.87
CA GLY A 831 -1.93 26.20 -29.98
C GLY A 831 -1.37 25.55 -28.72
N TRP A 832 -2.12 25.47 -27.62
CA TRP A 832 -1.76 24.64 -26.48
C TRP A 832 -1.83 23.15 -26.85
N SER A 833 -0.83 22.36 -26.45
CA SER A 833 -0.74 20.92 -26.73
C SER A 833 -0.49 20.05 -25.50
N THR A 834 -0.01 20.62 -24.41
CA THR A 834 0.26 19.93 -23.14
C THR A 834 -1.03 19.80 -22.32
N VAL A 835 -1.17 18.70 -21.58
CA VAL A 835 -2.18 18.60 -20.50
C VAL A 835 -2.00 19.72 -19.49
N TRP A 836 -3.10 20.17 -18.89
CA TRP A 836 -3.04 21.19 -17.84
C TRP A 836 -3.27 20.54 -16.48
N PRO A 837 -2.52 20.94 -15.44
CA PRO A 837 -2.75 20.46 -14.08
C PRO A 837 -4.12 20.82 -13.54
N ARG A 838 -4.57 22.06 -13.82
CA ARG A 838 -5.87 22.59 -13.39
C ARG A 838 -6.32 23.75 -14.27
N ILE A 839 -7.59 24.12 -14.12
CA ILE A 839 -8.15 25.41 -14.55
C ILE A 839 -8.88 26.01 -13.35
N GLY A 840 -8.23 26.94 -12.64
CA GLY A 840 -8.81 27.52 -11.42
C GLY A 840 -8.55 29.01 -11.25
N ILE A 841 -9.27 29.60 -10.29
CA ILE A 841 -9.01 30.96 -9.80
C ILE A 841 -8.62 30.93 -8.33
N ARG A 842 -7.53 31.61 -8.00
CA ARG A 842 -6.99 31.71 -6.64
C ARG A 842 -7.30 33.07 -6.01
N PHE A 843 -7.67 33.04 -4.74
CA PHE A 843 -7.78 34.16 -3.84
C PHE A 843 -6.73 34.02 -2.74
N ASP A 844 -5.98 35.09 -2.49
CA ASP A 844 -5.04 35.18 -1.39
C ASP A 844 -5.70 35.96 -0.25
N LEU A 845 -5.80 35.33 0.92
CA LEU A 845 -6.52 35.80 2.10
C LEU A 845 -5.52 36.04 3.25
N PRO A 846 -4.93 37.25 3.37
CA PRO A 846 -4.01 37.55 4.45
C PRO A 846 -4.67 37.38 5.82
N ASP A 847 -3.96 36.79 6.76
CA ASP A 847 -4.53 36.42 8.06
C ASP A 847 -5.01 37.64 8.87
N GLY A 848 -4.29 38.75 8.77
CA GLY A 848 -4.61 39.98 9.49
C GLY A 848 -4.76 39.73 11.00
N GLY A 849 -5.85 40.21 11.59
CA GLY A 849 -6.19 39.97 13.00
C GLY A 849 -7.07 38.74 13.25
N ALA A 850 -7.45 38.00 12.20
CA ALA A 850 -8.40 36.89 12.28
C ALA A 850 -8.07 35.89 11.15
N PRO A 851 -7.09 34.98 11.32
CA PRO A 851 -6.69 34.04 10.26
C PRO A 851 -7.86 33.16 9.81
N VAL A 852 -7.91 32.83 8.53
CA VAL A 852 -8.78 31.75 8.07
C VAL A 852 -8.18 30.44 8.57
N ASP A 853 -8.96 29.67 9.32
CA ASP A 853 -8.50 28.46 9.99
C ASP A 853 -9.35 27.22 9.70
N GLY A 854 -10.40 27.36 8.88
CA GLY A 854 -11.24 26.24 8.51
C GLY A 854 -12.23 26.54 7.39
N ALA A 855 -12.93 25.49 7.00
CA ALA A 855 -13.97 25.51 5.98
C ALA A 855 -15.13 24.59 6.36
N GLU A 856 -16.36 25.02 6.06
CA GLU A 856 -17.54 24.16 5.97
C GLU A 856 -18.01 24.14 4.52
N TRP A 857 -18.37 22.98 3.97
CA TRP A 857 -18.85 22.89 2.60
C TRP A 857 -20.00 21.91 2.42
N PHE A 858 -20.83 22.18 1.41
CA PHE A 858 -21.75 21.22 0.82
C PHE A 858 -21.23 20.87 -0.58
N GLY A 859 -20.89 19.61 -0.79
CA GLY A 859 -20.20 19.13 -1.98
C GLY A 859 -19.73 17.69 -1.80
N LEU A 860 -18.71 17.26 -2.55
CA LEU A 860 -18.09 15.95 -2.34
C LEU A 860 -17.07 16.01 -1.19
N GLY A 861 -17.01 14.92 -0.41
CA GLY A 861 -16.10 14.78 0.73
C GLY A 861 -16.32 13.47 1.49
N PRO A 862 -15.78 13.30 2.70
CA PRO A 862 -15.02 14.31 3.46
C PRO A 862 -13.57 14.49 2.99
N SER A 863 -12.95 13.45 2.44
CA SER A 863 -11.57 13.46 1.92
C SER A 863 -11.47 14.23 0.59
N GLU A 864 -10.25 14.47 0.14
CA GLU A 864 -10.00 14.94 -1.22
C GLU A 864 -10.50 13.96 -2.29
N SER A 865 -10.71 14.47 -3.50
CA SER A 865 -11.27 13.71 -4.62
C SER A 865 -10.80 14.32 -5.93
N TYR A 866 -10.37 13.50 -6.89
CA TYR A 866 -9.87 13.91 -8.21
C TYR A 866 -10.64 13.18 -9.33
N PRO A 867 -10.59 13.61 -10.60
CA PRO A 867 -11.47 13.05 -11.65
C PRO A 867 -11.49 11.52 -11.77
N ASP A 868 -10.37 10.85 -11.52
CA ASP A 868 -10.16 9.40 -11.54
C ASP A 868 -10.05 8.76 -10.14
N SER A 869 -10.46 9.48 -9.10
CA SER A 869 -10.52 9.04 -7.70
C SER A 869 -11.70 9.74 -6.99
N LEU A 870 -12.92 9.24 -7.24
CA LEU A 870 -14.20 9.83 -6.81
C LEU A 870 -15.14 8.85 -6.08
N ARG A 871 -14.86 7.55 -6.07
CA ARG A 871 -15.78 6.51 -5.60
C ARG A 871 -16.03 6.54 -4.10
N ALA A 872 -15.06 6.96 -3.31
CA ALA A 872 -15.23 7.19 -1.87
C ALA A 872 -15.87 8.54 -1.53
N ALA A 873 -15.84 9.49 -2.47
CA ALA A 873 -16.37 10.81 -2.26
C ALA A 873 -17.90 10.79 -2.32
N ARG A 874 -18.55 11.38 -1.31
CA ARG A 874 -20.02 11.42 -1.20
C ARG A 874 -20.52 12.84 -1.13
N THR A 875 -21.69 13.11 -1.70
CA THR A 875 -22.33 14.42 -1.55
C THR A 875 -22.86 14.54 -0.13
N GLY A 876 -22.46 15.59 0.58
CA GLY A 876 -22.85 15.83 1.96
C GLY A 876 -22.37 17.19 2.46
N ARG A 877 -22.69 17.49 3.72
CA ARG A 877 -22.14 18.65 4.44
C ARG A 877 -20.96 18.20 5.29
N PHE A 878 -19.86 18.91 5.17
CA PHE A 878 -18.60 18.61 5.86
C PHE A 878 -17.99 19.88 6.44
N SER A 879 -17.08 19.71 7.38
CA SER A 879 -16.30 20.79 7.98
C SER A 879 -14.92 20.28 8.36
N SER A 880 -13.89 21.10 8.19
CA SER A 880 -12.51 20.75 8.56
C SER A 880 -11.70 21.98 8.93
N GLY A 881 -10.72 21.80 9.83
CA GLY A 881 -9.64 22.76 10.00
C GLY A 881 -8.80 22.83 8.72
N ILE A 882 -8.19 23.98 8.44
CA ILE A 882 -7.39 24.18 7.22
C ILE A 882 -6.20 23.23 7.13
N ASP A 883 -5.60 22.88 8.27
CA ASP A 883 -4.45 21.99 8.32
C ASP A 883 -4.88 20.51 8.14
N ASP A 884 -6.16 20.17 8.39
CA ASP A 884 -6.74 18.85 8.16
C ASP A 884 -7.36 18.69 6.75
N LEU A 885 -7.41 19.75 5.95
CA LEU A 885 -7.94 19.67 4.57
C LEU A 885 -6.96 19.01 3.61
N SER A 886 -5.67 19.14 3.90
CA SER A 886 -4.55 18.59 3.15
C SER A 886 -4.06 17.30 3.80
N VAL A 887 -3.47 16.42 3.00
CA VAL A 887 -2.74 15.24 3.46
C VAL A 887 -1.26 15.62 3.60
N ASP A 888 -0.63 15.22 4.70
CA ASP A 888 0.79 15.47 4.94
C ASP A 888 1.66 14.41 4.28
N TYR A 889 1.62 14.36 2.94
CA TYR A 889 2.45 13.44 2.16
C TYR A 889 3.94 13.68 2.44
N ALA A 890 4.73 12.59 2.45
CA ALA A 890 6.17 12.63 2.74
C ALA A 890 6.93 13.66 1.91
N ARG A 891 6.63 13.74 0.61
CA ARG A 891 7.01 14.85 -0.26
C ARG A 891 5.80 15.77 -0.48
N PRO A 892 5.85 17.05 -0.08
CA PRO A 892 4.77 18.00 -0.33
C PRO A 892 4.40 18.09 -1.81
N GLN A 893 3.12 17.92 -2.11
CA GLN A 893 2.58 17.88 -3.47
C GLN A 893 1.14 18.42 -3.52
N GLU A 894 0.47 18.29 -4.67
CA GLU A 894 -0.94 18.63 -4.77
C GLU A 894 -1.77 17.78 -3.79
N THR A 895 -2.62 18.44 -3.01
CA THR A 895 -3.53 17.80 -2.05
C THR A 895 -4.68 18.76 -1.73
N GLY A 896 -5.78 18.23 -1.21
CA GLY A 896 -6.85 18.97 -0.58
C GLY A 896 -8.01 19.33 -1.50
N HIS A 897 -7.99 18.93 -2.77
CA HIS A 897 -9.07 19.26 -3.69
C HIS A 897 -10.40 18.57 -3.30
N ARG A 898 -11.46 19.35 -3.10
CA ARG A 898 -12.83 18.87 -2.90
C ARG A 898 -13.67 19.18 -4.13
N SER A 899 -14.07 18.15 -4.87
CA SER A 899 -14.83 18.31 -6.11
C SER A 899 -16.31 18.62 -5.87
N GLY A 900 -17.02 19.05 -6.93
CA GLY A 900 -18.48 19.16 -6.92
C GLY A 900 -19.03 20.13 -5.88
N LEU A 901 -18.39 21.29 -5.69
CA LEU A 901 -18.78 22.30 -4.72
C LEU A 901 -20.17 22.90 -5.04
N ARG A 902 -21.02 23.00 -4.02
CA ARG A 902 -22.27 23.77 -4.06
C ARG A 902 -22.16 25.02 -3.19
N ARG A 903 -21.67 24.88 -1.97
CA ARG A 903 -21.53 25.96 -0.99
C ARG A 903 -20.25 25.77 -0.19
N LEU A 904 -19.50 26.85 0.05
CA LEU A 904 -18.32 26.91 0.90
C LEU A 904 -18.49 28.07 1.89
N THR A 905 -18.21 27.82 3.16
CA THR A 905 -18.14 28.83 4.22
C THR A 905 -16.75 28.79 4.80
N LEU A 906 -16.01 29.90 4.72
CA LEU A 906 -14.71 30.01 5.38
C LEU A 906 -14.91 30.44 6.83
N THR A 907 -14.10 29.90 7.74
CA THR A 907 -14.20 30.20 9.16
C THR A 907 -12.91 30.80 9.71
N SER A 908 -13.06 31.55 10.80
CA SER A 908 -11.97 32.07 11.63
C SER A 908 -12.37 31.93 13.09
N THR A 909 -11.71 31.08 13.85
CA THR A 909 -12.04 30.76 15.25
C THR A 909 -13.51 30.35 15.45
N GLY A 910 -14.07 29.61 14.49
CA GLY A 910 -15.47 29.18 14.48
C GLY A 910 -16.49 30.26 14.08
N THR A 911 -16.03 31.45 13.69
CA THR A 911 -16.91 32.51 13.14
C THR A 911 -16.88 32.53 11.62
N GLU A 912 -18.02 32.78 10.99
CA GLU A 912 -18.13 32.89 9.53
C GLU A 912 -17.33 34.10 9.03
N VAL A 913 -16.51 33.87 7.99
CA VAL A 913 -15.73 34.92 7.33
C VAL A 913 -16.49 35.45 6.13
N PHE A 914 -16.80 34.56 5.18
CA PHE A 914 -17.75 34.77 4.10
C PHE A 914 -18.17 33.42 3.54
N ARG A 915 -19.26 33.45 2.78
CA ARG A 915 -19.81 32.29 2.10
C ARG A 915 -19.76 32.45 0.59
N LEU A 916 -19.42 31.37 -0.09
CA LEU A 916 -19.50 31.21 -1.53
C LEU A 916 -20.57 30.18 -1.88
N GLU A 917 -21.43 30.51 -2.83
CA GLU A 917 -22.29 29.53 -3.50
C GLU A 917 -21.83 29.37 -4.95
N ALA A 918 -21.47 28.14 -5.32
CA ALA A 918 -21.02 27.79 -6.65
C ALA A 918 -22.21 27.40 -7.53
N LEU A 919 -22.44 28.18 -8.58
CA LEU A 919 -23.46 27.90 -9.58
C LEU A 919 -22.86 26.99 -10.66
N PRO A 920 -23.64 25.99 -11.15
CA PRO A 920 -23.17 25.16 -12.26
C PRO A 920 -22.99 26.00 -13.52
N ASP A 921 -22.05 25.58 -14.37
CA ASP A 921 -21.88 26.17 -15.70
C ASP A 921 -23.02 25.77 -16.66
N THR A 922 -22.96 26.23 -17.90
CA THR A 922 -23.99 25.95 -18.91
C THR A 922 -24.11 24.46 -19.29
N HIS A 923 -23.13 23.64 -18.93
CA HIS A 923 -23.12 22.19 -19.12
C HIS A 923 -23.47 21.43 -17.83
N GLY A 924 -23.85 22.13 -16.76
CA GLY A 924 -24.17 21.52 -15.47
C GLY A 924 -22.95 21.17 -14.61
N ARG A 925 -21.73 21.51 -15.04
CA ARG A 925 -20.51 21.20 -14.30
C ARG A 925 -20.36 22.13 -13.10
N ARG A 926 -19.95 21.58 -11.96
CA ARG A 926 -19.66 22.33 -10.74
C ARG A 926 -18.14 22.42 -10.53
N PRO A 927 -17.61 23.55 -10.02
CA PRO A 927 -16.21 23.64 -9.63
C PRO A 927 -15.94 22.80 -8.37
N GLY A 928 -14.67 22.64 -8.01
CA GLY A 928 -14.25 22.25 -6.67
C GLY A 928 -13.47 23.36 -5.97
N PHE A 929 -12.95 23.09 -4.78
CA PHE A 929 -12.07 24.02 -4.07
C PHE A 929 -10.89 23.34 -3.39
N THR A 930 -9.85 24.12 -3.15
CA THR A 930 -8.72 23.79 -2.27
C THR A 930 -8.46 24.99 -1.36
N LEU A 931 -8.31 24.77 -0.07
CA LEU A 931 -7.90 25.78 0.91
C LEU A 931 -6.58 25.33 1.54
N SER A 932 -5.51 26.11 1.38
CA SER A 932 -4.16 25.75 1.84
C SER A 932 -3.42 26.93 2.47
N ARG A 933 -2.41 26.64 3.30
CA ARG A 933 -1.47 27.62 3.84
C ARG A 933 -0.47 28.11 2.80
N HIS A 934 -0.19 27.31 1.78
CA HIS A 934 0.90 27.55 0.82
C HIS A 934 0.39 27.60 -0.62
N THR A 935 1.12 28.28 -1.47
CA THR A 935 0.88 28.25 -2.92
C THR A 935 1.35 26.92 -3.52
N PRO A 936 0.78 26.49 -4.66
CA PRO A 936 1.28 25.31 -5.37
C PRO A 936 2.77 25.39 -5.72
N GLN A 937 3.30 26.61 -5.94
CA GLN A 937 4.71 26.84 -6.22
C GLN A 937 5.61 26.71 -4.99
N GLU A 938 5.10 26.96 -3.78
CA GLU A 938 5.85 26.74 -2.54
C GLU A 938 5.89 25.25 -2.20
N LEU A 939 4.75 24.55 -2.31
CA LEU A 939 4.66 23.10 -2.15
C LEU A 939 5.63 22.37 -3.08
N ALA A 940 5.64 22.72 -4.38
CA ALA A 940 6.52 22.09 -5.38
C ALA A 940 8.03 22.31 -5.16
N ARG A 941 8.44 23.17 -4.23
CA ARG A 941 9.86 23.44 -3.93
C ARG A 941 10.38 22.73 -2.68
N ALA A 942 9.48 22.28 -1.81
CA ALA A 942 9.84 21.60 -0.58
C ALA A 942 10.05 20.12 -0.85
N GLY A 943 11.16 19.56 -0.37
CA GLY A 943 11.37 18.11 -0.34
C GLY A 943 10.59 17.47 0.81
N HIS A 944 10.52 18.19 1.94
CA HIS A 944 9.83 17.73 3.15
C HIS A 944 8.85 18.77 3.70
N PRO A 945 7.82 18.37 4.46
CA PRO A 945 6.87 19.29 5.10
C PRO A 945 7.55 20.37 5.97
N TYR A 946 8.60 20.01 6.71
CA TYR A 946 9.33 20.95 7.58
C TYR A 946 10.06 22.08 6.81
N GLU A 947 10.26 21.93 5.50
CA GLU A 947 10.93 22.92 4.65
C GLU A 947 9.97 24.01 4.14
N LEU A 948 8.66 23.83 4.36
CA LEU A 948 7.66 24.81 3.97
C LEU A 948 7.81 26.09 4.81
N PRO A 949 7.78 27.28 4.18
CA PRO A 949 7.94 28.53 4.92
C PRO A 949 6.73 28.78 5.82
N ALA A 950 6.93 29.46 6.95
CA ALA A 950 5.81 29.94 7.75
C ALA A 950 4.86 30.80 6.90
N SER A 951 3.56 30.48 6.92
CA SER A 951 2.54 31.23 6.17
C SER A 951 1.86 32.29 7.02
N THR A 952 1.49 33.40 6.37
CA THR A 952 0.66 34.49 6.93
C THR A 952 -0.55 34.78 6.04
N THR A 953 -0.86 33.87 5.12
CA THR A 953 -1.90 34.06 4.11
C THR A 953 -2.47 32.72 3.68
N SER A 954 -3.77 32.56 3.84
CA SER A 954 -4.49 31.39 3.33
C SER A 954 -4.77 31.53 1.83
N ARG A 955 -4.68 30.43 1.09
CA ARG A 955 -4.92 30.36 -0.36
C ARG A 955 -6.21 29.60 -0.61
N LEU A 956 -7.22 30.27 -1.14
CA LEU A 956 -8.43 29.60 -1.63
C LEU A 956 -8.36 29.51 -3.16
N THR A 957 -8.31 28.29 -3.69
CA THR A 957 -8.44 28.04 -5.12
C THR A 957 -9.82 27.47 -5.41
N ILE A 958 -10.54 28.05 -6.37
CA ILE A 958 -11.77 27.49 -6.94
C ILE A 958 -11.42 26.94 -8.31
N ASP A 959 -11.41 25.62 -8.44
CA ASP A 959 -11.02 24.93 -9.67
C ASP A 959 -12.26 24.58 -10.48
N ALA A 960 -12.33 25.04 -11.73
CA ALA A 960 -13.29 24.53 -12.69
C ALA A 960 -12.98 23.06 -13.03
N ALA A 961 -11.70 22.74 -13.20
CA ALA A 961 -11.23 21.38 -13.41
C ALA A 961 -9.83 21.16 -12.83
N GLN A 962 -9.57 19.89 -12.54
CA GLN A 962 -8.28 19.33 -12.18
C GLN A 962 -7.96 18.20 -13.16
N HIS A 963 -6.68 17.93 -13.36
CA HIS A 963 -6.22 16.70 -14.01
C HIS A 963 -6.42 15.52 -13.07
N GLY A 964 -6.66 14.32 -13.62
CA GLY A 964 -6.55 13.07 -12.87
C GLY A 964 -5.17 12.83 -12.27
N LEU A 965 -5.05 11.72 -11.55
CA LEU A 965 -3.88 11.30 -10.79
C LEU A 965 -3.08 10.22 -11.53
N GLY A 966 -3.77 9.22 -12.13
CA GLY A 966 -3.12 8.06 -12.71
C GLY A 966 -2.31 7.28 -11.67
N SER A 967 -1.31 6.52 -12.11
CA SER A 967 -0.35 5.85 -11.22
C SER A 967 1.02 5.78 -11.89
N ARG A 968 1.42 6.87 -12.53
CA ARG A 968 2.58 6.95 -13.42
C ARG A 968 3.93 6.91 -12.70
N SER A 969 3.93 7.04 -11.37
CA SER A 969 5.10 6.77 -10.54
C SER A 969 5.67 5.37 -10.80
N CYS A 970 4.79 4.37 -10.88
CA CYS A 970 5.07 3.05 -11.45
C CYS A 970 3.78 2.48 -12.08
N GLY A 971 3.65 2.54 -13.41
CA GLY A 971 2.48 2.06 -14.13
C GLY A 971 1.78 3.12 -15.01
N PRO A 972 0.46 2.99 -15.26
CA PRO A 972 -0.22 3.80 -16.27
C PRO A 972 -0.29 5.31 -15.99
N ASP A 973 -0.23 6.09 -17.07
CA ASP A 973 -0.60 7.51 -17.07
C ASP A 973 -2.11 7.69 -16.78
N VAL A 974 -2.52 8.93 -16.56
CA VAL A 974 -3.94 9.30 -16.39
C VAL A 974 -4.75 8.80 -17.58
N TRP A 975 -5.82 8.05 -17.31
CA TRP A 975 -6.70 7.53 -18.36
C TRP A 975 -7.28 8.70 -19.20
N PRO A 976 -7.37 8.60 -20.54
CA PRO A 976 -7.68 9.75 -21.39
C PRO A 976 -8.96 10.52 -21.03
N GLU A 977 -9.98 9.84 -20.50
CA GLU A 977 -11.23 10.47 -20.03
C GLU A 977 -11.01 11.47 -18.88
N PHE A 978 -10.00 11.24 -18.06
CA PHE A 978 -9.66 12.03 -16.88
C PHE A 978 -8.47 12.97 -17.12
N ALA A 979 -7.92 12.97 -18.34
CA ALA A 979 -6.83 13.84 -18.73
C ALA A 979 -7.33 15.27 -19.06
N LEU A 980 -6.82 16.29 -18.38
CA LEU A 980 -7.28 17.65 -18.57
C LEU A 980 -6.54 18.31 -19.74
N ARG A 981 -7.26 18.47 -20.86
CA ARG A 981 -6.79 19.23 -22.02
C ARG A 981 -7.17 20.72 -21.91
N PRO A 982 -6.41 21.62 -22.57
CA PRO A 982 -6.76 23.04 -22.62
C PRO A 982 -8.18 23.26 -23.16
N GLU A 983 -9.06 23.79 -22.32
CA GLU A 983 -10.46 24.05 -22.66
C GLU A 983 -10.95 25.38 -22.06
N ALA A 984 -12.01 25.93 -22.66
CA ALA A 984 -12.65 27.13 -22.12
C ALA A 984 -13.59 26.77 -20.98
N ARG A 985 -13.53 27.52 -19.87
CA ARG A 985 -14.35 27.27 -18.67
C ARG A 985 -14.96 28.55 -18.13
N THR A 986 -16.08 28.37 -17.42
CA THR A 986 -16.73 29.45 -16.69
C THR A 986 -16.89 29.05 -15.23
N ILE A 987 -16.46 29.93 -14.32
CA ILE A 987 -16.71 29.80 -12.88
C ILE A 987 -17.75 30.85 -12.50
N ARG A 988 -18.76 30.45 -11.72
CA ARG A 988 -19.82 31.34 -11.24
C ARG A 988 -20.01 31.19 -9.75
N LEU A 989 -19.84 32.29 -9.02
CA LEU A 989 -19.89 32.33 -7.56
C LEU A 989 -20.84 33.43 -7.12
N ARG A 990 -21.71 33.14 -6.14
CA ARG A 990 -22.37 34.17 -5.33
C ARG A 990 -21.67 34.28 -4.01
N ILE A 991 -21.45 35.51 -3.55
CA ILE A 991 -20.65 35.81 -2.36
C ILE A 991 -21.50 36.58 -1.37
N THR A 992 -21.56 36.08 -0.14
CA THR A 992 -22.26 36.71 0.98
C THR A 992 -21.27 36.95 2.12
N ALA A 993 -21.34 38.12 2.75
CA ALA A 993 -20.54 38.43 3.92
C ALA A 993 -21.04 37.64 5.14
N GLY A 994 -20.11 37.19 5.97
CA GLY A 994 -20.36 36.46 7.22
C GLY A 994 -20.81 37.33 8.38
#